data_AF-A0A328IKC9-F1
#
_entry.id   AF-A0A328IKC9-F1
#
_cell.length_a   1.000
_cell.length_b   1.000
_cell.length_c   1.000
_cell.angle_alpha   90.00
_cell.angle_beta   90.00
_cell.angle_gamma   90.00
#
_symmetry.space_group_name_H-M   'P 1'
#
loop_
_entity.id
_entity.type
_entity.pdbx_description
1 polymer ?
#
loop_
_entity_poly.entity_id
_entity_poly.type
_entity_poly.pdbx_seq_one_letter_code
_entity_poly.pdbx_strand_id
1 'polypeptide(L)'
;MKQTTWSSKLYWWFLGLSTIGMMSLTLYGVFKQKIKIPSTSLNYQSSPSLLSEEVKKKEEEQSLDHYLQEIDKQLREEKEKRTKEQEEIKNQTNIIQTKLTEINTEIKTLSDQIKILEEELKDTSLKEADKKKKEGQLTTLKTQKEAKIKEGQAWQAKIPAIYLNQQNNTQKIEWLTYQHGNLQKQGYLEQKSKTLEEAIAYNQANKAKIKTLLSKTDNDQTTFDQLKAYDLFLDSQLVTFSRQLEELRKELTARRLNQPWINQKKKITFDDVYGMEQEKEELADLITYLKADQPNLVNFDQIKPRGYLLYGPPGTGKSFLMKALCEETGAYYLEIDPSRFDKTYVGEGNEELEKIWREAESHDKSIIFIDEISGLANRETKSDNKVAINIVNNLLLKLDGFKSSEKKIILMAATNHLNQVDAALKNRFSKLIKIDLIQDEEIEGFLKHQLRNYQISYHTFNHLSTIATKCQKKGYSNRDLSKIIDNAYQKTYKYKVQNPLHSVMLPSDLDEVLDYQQGIKKTFAQIKKHRLAQETVYQDWLKGIKSFLPKKKDLTKVIKQYRFHTLTWPGHDEPSDVLAFVKKPFNKWRTDAYQYAFSSATFSKGLVVDSPLNRYIGFMRCEEATGVMWFYYDGPQYLLDEDKDYYIGFADLPYDPNNQIGFGSTKTYHLHFNPVKNQIMVYDKKFNTK
;
A
#
# COMPACT_ATOMS: atom_id res chain seq x y z
N MET A 1 42.82 -64.69 10.75
CA MET A 1 42.32 -63.31 10.89
C MET A 1 41.19 -63.08 9.89
N LYS A 2 39.95 -63.26 10.36
CA LYS A 2 38.71 -62.93 9.64
C LYS A 2 38.24 -61.57 10.16
N GLN A 3 37.88 -60.68 9.23
CA GLN A 3 36.85 -59.63 9.28
C GLN A 3 37.38 -58.40 8.54
N THR A 4 36.75 -58.07 7.40
CA THR A 4 36.47 -56.71 6.87
C THR A 4 36.25 -56.77 5.36
N THR A 5 35.14 -57.33 4.89
CA THR A 5 34.67 -57.15 3.49
C THR A 5 33.18 -56.81 3.38
N TRP A 6 32.47 -56.74 4.52
CA TRP A 6 31.06 -56.35 4.57
C TRP A 6 30.84 -54.84 4.72
N SER A 7 31.84 -54.07 5.18
CA SER A 7 31.71 -52.63 5.35
C SER A 7 31.81 -51.83 4.05
N SER A 8 32.61 -52.27 3.06
CA SER A 8 32.80 -51.50 1.82
C SER A 8 31.58 -51.54 0.89
N LYS A 9 30.88 -52.67 0.80
CA LYS A 9 29.66 -52.80 -0.03
C LYS A 9 28.46 -52.08 0.60
N LEU A 10 28.36 -52.07 1.94
CA LEU A 10 27.35 -51.27 2.64
C LEU A 10 27.65 -49.77 2.48
N TYR A 11 28.93 -49.38 2.52
CA TYR A 11 29.36 -47.99 2.32
C TYR A 11 29.03 -47.46 0.93
N TRP A 12 29.24 -48.23 -0.15
CA TRP A 12 28.84 -47.83 -1.52
C TRP A 12 27.32 -47.81 -1.72
N TRP A 13 26.56 -48.64 -1.01
CA TRP A 13 25.10 -48.61 -1.04
C TRP A 13 24.54 -47.40 -0.27
N PHE A 14 25.15 -47.06 0.87
CA PHE A 14 24.84 -45.85 1.63
C PHE A 14 25.27 -44.58 0.90
N LEU A 15 26.41 -44.59 0.20
CA LEU A 15 26.86 -43.47 -0.63
C LEU A 15 25.87 -43.25 -1.79
N GLY A 16 25.44 -44.32 -2.48
CA GLY A 16 24.44 -44.26 -3.54
C GLY A 16 23.08 -43.71 -3.09
N LEU A 17 22.54 -44.20 -1.96
CA LEU A 17 21.28 -43.71 -1.40
C LEU A 17 21.39 -42.28 -0.84
N SER A 18 22.52 -41.91 -0.22
CA SER A 18 22.76 -40.55 0.24
C SER A 18 22.96 -39.57 -0.92
N THR A 19 23.54 -39.99 -2.05
CA THR A 19 23.68 -39.15 -3.24
C THR A 19 22.34 -38.91 -3.94
N ILE A 20 21.41 -39.88 -3.89
CA ILE A 20 20.04 -39.72 -4.42
C ILE A 20 19.21 -38.81 -3.51
N GLY A 21 19.34 -38.96 -2.18
CA GLY A 21 18.72 -38.09 -1.18
C GLY A 21 19.28 -36.65 -1.19
N MET A 22 20.60 -36.49 -1.33
CA MET A 22 21.24 -35.19 -1.48
C MET A 22 20.94 -34.56 -2.83
N MET A 23 20.90 -35.30 -3.94
CA MET A 23 20.50 -34.75 -5.23
C MET A 23 19.06 -34.25 -5.22
N SER A 24 18.13 -34.99 -4.61
CA SER A 24 16.73 -34.55 -4.46
C SER A 24 16.59 -33.34 -3.53
N LEU A 25 17.40 -33.22 -2.47
CA LEU A 25 17.46 -32.04 -1.61
C LEU A 25 18.18 -30.84 -2.25
N THR A 26 19.21 -31.05 -3.08
CA THR A 26 19.86 -29.98 -3.86
C THR A 26 19.02 -29.54 -5.05
N LEU A 27 18.25 -30.44 -5.69
CA LEU A 27 17.25 -30.07 -6.68
C LEU A 27 16.15 -29.25 -5.98
N TYR A 28 15.61 -29.71 -4.86
CA TYR A 28 14.62 -28.96 -4.07
C TYR A 28 15.16 -27.59 -3.58
N GLY A 29 16.43 -27.52 -3.17
CA GLY A 29 17.10 -26.29 -2.73
C GLY A 29 17.44 -25.31 -3.86
N VAL A 30 17.89 -25.80 -5.01
CA VAL A 30 18.16 -25.01 -6.22
C VAL A 30 16.85 -24.54 -6.88
N PHE A 31 15.75 -25.30 -6.78
CA PHE A 31 14.40 -24.87 -7.19
C PHE A 31 13.82 -23.76 -6.29
N LYS A 32 14.31 -23.60 -5.06
CA LYS A 32 13.92 -22.48 -4.17
C LYS A 32 14.84 -21.26 -4.29
N GLN A 33 16.11 -21.46 -4.66
CA GLN A 33 17.09 -20.40 -4.88
C GLN A 33 17.21 -20.00 -6.36
N LYS A 34 16.14 -19.41 -6.91
CA LYS A 34 16.22 -18.46 -8.04
C LYS A 34 14.87 -17.77 -8.27
N ILE A 35 14.30 -17.19 -7.20
CA ILE A 35 13.34 -16.10 -7.39
C ILE A 35 14.16 -14.82 -7.60
N LYS A 36 14.73 -14.69 -8.80
CA LYS A 36 14.92 -13.39 -9.42
C LYS A 36 13.87 -13.34 -10.51
N ILE A 37 12.85 -12.51 -10.29
CA ILE A 37 11.82 -12.19 -11.28
C ILE A 37 12.57 -11.76 -12.57
N PRO A 38 12.46 -12.50 -13.68
CA PRO A 38 13.11 -12.09 -14.92
C PRO A 38 12.38 -10.87 -15.47
N SER A 39 13.08 -9.74 -15.52
CA SER A 39 12.71 -8.60 -16.36
C SER A 39 12.97 -8.98 -17.82
N THR A 40 12.02 -9.60 -18.51
CA THR A 40 12.09 -9.79 -19.96
C THR A 40 10.71 -9.82 -20.58
N SER A 41 10.36 -8.67 -21.15
CA SER A 41 9.53 -8.45 -22.34
C SER A 41 8.88 -9.69 -22.96
N LEU A 42 7.61 -9.91 -22.64
CA LEU A 42 6.68 -10.60 -23.55
C LEU A 42 6.02 -9.53 -24.41
N ASN A 43 6.04 -9.73 -25.73
CA ASN A 43 5.44 -8.86 -26.73
C ASN A 43 3.96 -8.61 -26.40
N TYR A 44 3.66 -7.40 -25.94
CA TYR A 44 2.31 -6.91 -25.75
C TYR A 44 1.67 -6.64 -27.11
N GLN A 45 0.66 -7.44 -27.47
CA GLN A 45 -0.40 -6.90 -28.32
C GLN A 45 -1.13 -5.82 -27.51
N SER A 46 -1.05 -4.60 -28.03
CA SER A 46 -1.63 -3.37 -27.49
C SER A 46 -3.08 -3.54 -27.05
N SER A 47 -3.34 -3.36 -25.76
CA SER A 47 -4.68 -3.11 -25.23
C SER A 47 -5.11 -1.66 -25.54
N PRO A 48 -6.39 -1.37 -25.82
CA PRO A 48 -6.82 -0.04 -26.23
C PRO A 48 -6.81 0.98 -25.08
N SER A 49 -6.60 2.23 -25.48
CA SER A 49 -6.35 3.44 -24.70
C SER A 49 -7.45 3.90 -23.72
N LEU A 50 -6.98 4.42 -22.58
CA LEU A 50 -7.45 5.57 -21.78
C LEU A 50 -8.90 6.04 -21.96
N LEU A 51 -9.79 5.74 -20.99
CA LEU A 51 -11.17 6.19 -21.04
C LEU A 51 -11.90 6.40 -19.66
N SER A 52 -11.85 7.64 -19.10
CA SER A 52 -12.71 8.41 -18.11
C SER A 52 -13.46 7.79 -16.93
N GLU A 53 -13.26 8.39 -15.75
CA GLU A 53 -13.44 7.84 -14.39
C GLU A 53 -14.87 7.79 -13.79
N GLU A 54 -15.89 8.47 -14.31
CA GLU A 54 -17.18 8.56 -13.59
C GLU A 54 -18.27 7.60 -14.04
N VAL A 55 -18.28 7.19 -15.32
CA VAL A 55 -19.07 6.02 -15.77
C VAL A 55 -18.37 4.70 -15.44
N LYS A 56 -17.03 4.77 -15.35
CA LYS A 56 -16.18 3.72 -14.79
C LYS A 56 -16.56 3.34 -13.37
N LYS A 57 -16.93 4.22 -12.44
CA LYS A 57 -17.15 3.79 -11.04
C LYS A 57 -18.26 2.72 -10.83
N LYS A 58 -19.27 2.63 -11.70
CA LYS A 58 -20.33 1.60 -11.62
C LYS A 58 -20.15 0.45 -12.60
N GLU A 59 -19.64 0.73 -13.80
CA GLU A 59 -19.24 -0.32 -14.74
C GLU A 59 -17.98 -1.04 -14.26
N GLU A 60 -17.07 -0.39 -13.53
CA GLU A 60 -15.88 -1.00 -12.90
C GLU A 60 -16.26 -1.90 -11.73
N GLU A 61 -17.15 -1.50 -10.80
CA GLU A 61 -17.65 -2.40 -9.72
C GLU A 61 -18.33 -3.66 -10.33
N GLN A 62 -19.20 -3.49 -11.34
CA GLN A 62 -19.84 -4.61 -12.04
C GLN A 62 -18.86 -5.39 -12.94
N SER A 63 -17.83 -4.75 -13.50
CA SER A 63 -16.81 -5.42 -14.32
C SER A 63 -15.78 -6.14 -13.47
N LEU A 64 -15.41 -5.64 -12.29
CA LEU A 64 -14.38 -6.20 -11.43
C LEU A 64 -14.89 -7.48 -10.77
N ASP A 65 -16.16 -7.50 -10.35
CA ASP A 65 -16.86 -8.72 -9.95
C ASP A 65 -16.94 -9.72 -11.12
N HIS A 66 -17.26 -9.27 -12.32
CA HIS A 66 -17.25 -10.11 -13.52
C HIS A 66 -15.85 -10.66 -13.85
N TYR A 67 -14.80 -9.84 -13.77
CA TYR A 67 -13.41 -10.25 -13.97
C TYR A 67 -12.93 -11.23 -12.90
N LEU A 68 -13.30 -11.01 -11.64
CA LEU A 68 -13.03 -11.95 -10.55
C LEU A 68 -13.72 -13.29 -10.80
N GLN A 69 -14.99 -13.29 -11.19
CA GLN A 69 -15.73 -14.51 -11.55
C GLN A 69 -15.10 -15.25 -12.72
N GLU A 70 -14.63 -14.54 -13.74
CA GLU A 70 -13.96 -15.12 -14.89
C GLU A 70 -12.60 -15.71 -14.51
N ILE A 71 -11.80 -15.01 -13.71
CA ILE A 71 -10.54 -15.56 -13.19
C ILE A 71 -10.79 -16.76 -12.28
N ASP A 72 -11.82 -16.73 -11.43
CA ASP A 72 -12.20 -17.86 -10.57
C ASP A 72 -12.62 -19.08 -11.38
N LYS A 73 -13.32 -18.88 -12.49
CA LYS A 73 -13.64 -19.93 -13.45
C LYS A 73 -12.37 -20.51 -14.07
N GLN A 74 -11.49 -19.67 -14.61
CA GLN A 74 -10.22 -20.12 -15.20
C GLN A 74 -9.33 -20.84 -14.17
N LEU A 75 -9.28 -20.35 -12.94
CA LEU A 75 -8.53 -20.95 -11.85
C LEU A 75 -9.06 -22.35 -11.50
N ARG A 76 -10.39 -22.53 -11.50
CA ARG A 76 -11.02 -23.86 -11.32
C ARG A 76 -10.67 -24.80 -12.45
N GLU A 77 -10.83 -24.35 -13.70
CA GLU A 77 -10.53 -25.16 -14.89
C GLU A 77 -9.05 -25.60 -14.94
N GLU A 78 -8.11 -24.69 -14.65
CA GLU A 78 -6.68 -25.03 -14.65
C GLU A 78 -6.29 -25.93 -13.47
N LYS A 79 -6.89 -25.74 -12.28
CA LYS A 79 -6.71 -26.66 -11.15
C LYS A 79 -7.21 -28.06 -11.46
N GLU A 80 -8.35 -28.20 -12.13
CA GLU A 80 -8.87 -29.50 -12.58
C GLU A 80 -7.95 -30.16 -13.62
N LYS A 81 -7.43 -29.40 -14.59
CA LYS A 81 -6.42 -29.90 -15.54
C LYS A 81 -5.18 -30.41 -14.81
N ARG A 82 -4.68 -29.66 -13.83
CA ARG A 82 -3.51 -30.06 -13.03
C ARG A 82 -3.75 -31.37 -12.31
N THR A 83 -4.94 -31.59 -11.74
CA THR A 83 -5.28 -32.85 -11.07
C THR A 83 -5.23 -34.02 -12.05
N LYS A 84 -5.82 -33.88 -13.24
CA LYS A 84 -5.79 -34.91 -14.30
C LYS A 84 -4.35 -35.19 -14.77
N GLU A 85 -3.57 -34.14 -15.01
CA GLU A 85 -2.16 -34.26 -15.38
C GLU A 85 -1.35 -34.98 -14.29
N GLN A 86 -1.58 -34.68 -13.01
CA GLN A 86 -0.90 -35.36 -11.90
C GLN A 86 -1.22 -36.85 -11.83
N GLU A 87 -2.47 -37.25 -12.10
CA GLU A 87 -2.86 -38.66 -12.19
C GLU A 87 -2.17 -39.37 -13.37
N GLU A 88 -2.11 -38.72 -14.53
CA GLU A 88 -1.45 -39.27 -15.72
C GLU A 88 0.07 -39.41 -15.51
N ILE A 89 0.72 -38.39 -14.96
CA ILE A 89 2.14 -38.41 -14.58
C ILE A 89 2.40 -39.55 -13.60
N LYS A 90 1.54 -39.73 -12.59
CA LYS A 90 1.66 -40.82 -11.62
C LYS A 90 1.58 -42.18 -12.30
N ASN A 91 0.63 -42.36 -13.22
CA ASN A 91 0.48 -43.61 -13.98
C ASN A 91 1.70 -43.89 -14.86
N GLN A 92 2.18 -42.91 -15.63
CA GLN A 92 3.36 -43.05 -16.47
C GLN A 92 4.63 -43.31 -15.65
N THR A 93 4.78 -42.64 -14.50
CA THR A 93 5.90 -42.85 -13.58
C THR A 93 5.90 -44.26 -13.02
N ASN A 94 4.73 -44.79 -12.62
CA ASN A 94 4.60 -46.17 -12.17
C ASN A 94 5.03 -47.17 -13.26
N ILE A 95 4.61 -46.95 -14.52
CA ILE A 95 5.00 -47.80 -15.65
C ILE A 95 6.53 -47.80 -15.84
N ILE A 96 7.15 -46.61 -15.82
CA ILE A 96 8.61 -46.47 -15.97
C ILE A 96 9.33 -47.14 -14.79
N GLN A 97 8.86 -46.95 -13.56
CA GLN A 97 9.45 -47.59 -12.38
C GLN A 97 9.39 -49.11 -12.47
N THR A 98 8.24 -49.68 -12.85
CA THR A 98 8.10 -51.13 -13.07
C THR A 98 9.11 -51.62 -14.12
N LYS A 99 9.21 -50.93 -15.28
CA LYS A 99 10.17 -51.30 -16.32
C LYS A 99 11.62 -51.19 -15.88
N LEU A 100 11.99 -50.15 -15.14
CA LEU A 100 13.33 -50.01 -14.58
C LEU A 100 13.63 -51.11 -13.55
N THR A 101 12.65 -51.53 -12.74
CA THR A 101 12.85 -52.65 -11.82
C THR A 101 13.09 -53.97 -12.58
N GLU A 102 12.33 -54.25 -13.64
CA GLU A 102 12.54 -55.42 -14.50
C GLU A 102 13.95 -55.40 -15.12
N ILE A 103 14.34 -54.30 -15.77
CA ILE A 103 15.67 -54.14 -16.39
C ILE A 103 16.79 -54.32 -15.34
N ASN A 104 16.63 -53.74 -14.14
CA ASN A 104 17.62 -53.89 -13.08
C ASN A 104 17.73 -55.33 -12.58
N THR A 105 16.62 -56.08 -12.53
CA THR A 105 16.67 -57.51 -12.19
C THR A 105 17.40 -58.32 -13.27
N GLU A 106 17.19 -58.02 -14.56
CA GLU A 106 17.89 -58.66 -15.67
C GLU A 106 19.39 -58.31 -15.70
N ILE A 107 19.76 -57.07 -15.43
CA ILE A 107 21.17 -56.66 -15.31
C ILE A 107 21.85 -57.40 -14.16
N LYS A 108 21.13 -57.62 -13.05
CA LYS A 108 21.64 -58.36 -11.89
C LYS A 108 21.87 -59.84 -12.25
N THR A 109 20.90 -60.51 -12.87
CA THR A 109 21.06 -61.91 -13.27
C THR A 109 22.20 -62.10 -14.27
N LEU A 110 22.31 -61.21 -15.28
CA LEU A 110 23.44 -61.20 -16.23
C LEU A 110 24.77 -60.96 -15.52
N SER A 111 24.81 -60.08 -14.51
CA SER A 111 26.04 -59.82 -13.73
C SER A 111 26.45 -61.04 -12.91
N ASP A 112 25.50 -61.75 -12.31
CA ASP A 112 25.76 -62.96 -11.55
C ASP A 112 26.27 -64.08 -12.47
N GLN A 113 25.68 -64.25 -13.67
CA GLN A 113 26.15 -65.20 -14.69
C GLN A 113 27.55 -64.87 -15.21
N ILE A 114 27.84 -63.60 -15.51
CA ILE A 114 29.17 -63.13 -15.92
C ILE A 114 30.20 -63.47 -14.83
N LYS A 115 29.85 -63.24 -13.56
CA LYS A 115 30.75 -63.50 -12.43
C LYS A 115 31.07 -64.99 -12.28
N ILE A 116 30.07 -65.86 -12.41
CA ILE A 116 30.27 -67.32 -12.39
C ILE A 116 31.20 -67.74 -13.53
N LEU A 117 30.96 -67.28 -14.75
CA LEU A 117 31.81 -67.59 -15.91
C LEU A 117 33.25 -67.05 -15.77
N GLU A 118 33.42 -65.86 -15.20
CA GLU A 118 34.75 -65.29 -14.92
C GLU A 118 35.51 -66.06 -13.83
N GLU A 119 34.81 -66.65 -12.86
CA GLU A 119 35.41 -67.54 -11.86
C GLU A 119 35.80 -68.89 -12.48
N GLU A 120 34.95 -69.48 -13.32
CA GLU A 120 35.26 -70.72 -14.03
C GLU A 120 36.45 -70.58 -14.99
N LEU A 121 36.62 -69.42 -15.64
CA LEU A 121 37.74 -69.15 -16.55
C LEU A 121 39.10 -69.01 -15.84
N LYS A 122 39.13 -68.92 -14.50
CA LYS A 122 40.37 -68.88 -13.70
C LYS A 122 40.93 -70.27 -13.39
N ASP A 123 40.17 -71.33 -13.65
CA ASP A 123 40.63 -72.70 -13.43
C ASP A 123 41.71 -73.09 -14.46
N THR A 124 42.91 -73.36 -13.97
CA THR A 124 44.11 -73.69 -14.77
C THR A 124 44.05 -75.08 -15.41
N SER A 125 43.05 -75.91 -15.08
CA SER A 125 42.90 -77.28 -15.61
C SER A 125 42.04 -77.41 -16.87
N LEU A 126 41.48 -76.30 -17.38
CA LEU A 126 40.60 -76.25 -18.55
C LEU A 126 41.31 -76.52 -19.89
N LYS A 127 40.69 -77.34 -20.75
CA LYS A 127 41.15 -77.56 -22.14
C LYS A 127 40.96 -76.29 -22.99
N GLU A 128 41.89 -76.00 -23.89
CA GLU A 128 41.87 -74.77 -24.73
C GLU A 128 40.56 -74.55 -25.50
N ALA A 129 39.95 -75.63 -26.01
CA ALA A 129 38.68 -75.55 -26.74
C ALA A 129 37.52 -75.07 -25.85
N ASP A 130 37.46 -75.53 -24.59
CA ASP A 130 36.43 -75.15 -23.63
C ASP A 130 36.63 -73.72 -23.13
N LYS A 131 37.89 -73.30 -22.97
CA LYS A 131 38.24 -71.92 -22.63
C LYS A 131 37.75 -70.93 -23.70
N LYS A 132 38.03 -71.21 -24.97
CA LYS A 132 37.61 -70.37 -26.10
C LYS A 132 36.07 -70.28 -26.22
N LYS A 133 35.37 -71.38 -25.92
CA LYS A 133 33.89 -71.43 -25.88
C LYS A 133 33.32 -70.57 -24.74
N LYS A 134 33.88 -70.66 -23.54
CA LYS A 134 33.48 -69.84 -22.37
C LYS A 134 33.82 -68.36 -22.55
N GLU A 135 34.94 -68.03 -23.18
CA GLU A 135 35.29 -66.65 -23.56
C GLU A 135 34.26 -66.06 -24.54
N GLY A 136 33.82 -66.84 -25.55
CA GLY A 136 32.74 -66.44 -26.47
C GLY A 136 31.39 -66.20 -25.76
N GLN A 137 31.05 -67.06 -24.79
CA GLN A 137 29.85 -66.88 -23.94
C GLN A 137 29.96 -65.63 -23.07
N LEU A 138 31.14 -65.36 -22.49
CA LEU A 138 31.41 -64.17 -21.69
C LEU A 138 31.23 -62.88 -22.50
N THR A 139 31.77 -62.82 -23.73
CA THR A 139 31.57 -61.67 -24.63
C THR A 139 30.10 -61.47 -25.00
N THR A 140 29.35 -62.56 -25.17
CA THR A 140 27.92 -62.51 -25.49
C THR A 140 27.12 -61.93 -24.33
N LEU A 141 27.36 -62.41 -23.10
CA LEU A 141 26.69 -61.94 -21.88
C LEU A 141 27.05 -60.47 -21.56
N LYS A 142 28.31 -60.07 -21.76
CA LYS A 142 28.74 -58.67 -21.58
C LYS A 142 28.02 -57.74 -22.55
N THR A 143 27.90 -58.13 -23.83
CA THR A 143 27.14 -57.39 -24.84
C THR A 143 25.64 -57.29 -24.46
N GLN A 144 25.03 -58.38 -23.99
CA GLN A 144 23.64 -58.39 -23.54
C GLN A 144 23.42 -57.47 -22.33
N LYS A 145 24.34 -57.47 -21.37
CA LYS A 145 24.31 -56.57 -20.21
C LYS A 145 24.43 -55.11 -20.63
N GLU A 146 25.35 -54.77 -21.52
CA GLU A 146 25.48 -53.40 -22.04
C GLU A 146 24.23 -52.93 -22.80
N ALA A 147 23.59 -53.82 -23.57
CA ALA A 147 22.33 -53.52 -24.24
C ALA A 147 21.22 -53.18 -23.22
N LYS A 148 21.13 -53.95 -22.12
CA LYS A 148 20.16 -53.70 -21.05
C LYS A 148 20.44 -52.42 -20.25
N ILE A 149 21.70 -52.08 -20.03
CA ILE A 149 22.09 -50.79 -19.42
C ILE A 149 21.63 -49.62 -20.31
N LYS A 150 21.85 -49.71 -21.63
CA LYS A 150 21.38 -48.68 -22.58
C LYS A 150 19.85 -48.59 -22.61
N GLU A 151 19.16 -49.72 -22.55
CA GLU A 151 17.70 -49.76 -22.43
C GLU A 151 17.21 -49.04 -21.16
N GLY A 152 17.83 -49.31 -20.01
CA GLY A 152 17.51 -48.65 -18.74
C GLY A 152 17.75 -47.13 -18.79
N GLN A 153 18.87 -46.69 -19.37
CA GLN A 153 19.18 -45.27 -19.58
C GLN A 153 18.13 -44.58 -20.47
N ALA A 154 17.66 -45.25 -21.54
CA ALA A 154 16.63 -44.71 -22.42
C ALA A 154 15.27 -44.55 -21.71
N TRP A 155 14.89 -45.49 -20.83
CA TRP A 155 13.70 -45.38 -20.00
C TRP A 155 13.82 -44.26 -18.96
N GLN A 156 14.99 -44.11 -18.35
CA GLN A 156 15.25 -43.05 -17.37
C GLN A 156 15.21 -41.65 -17.99
N ALA A 157 15.62 -41.51 -19.25
CA ALA A 157 15.54 -40.26 -20.00
C ALA A 157 14.10 -39.78 -20.30
N LYS A 158 13.08 -40.63 -20.15
CA LYS A 158 11.67 -40.25 -20.33
C LYS A 158 11.10 -39.47 -19.13
N ILE A 159 11.72 -39.57 -17.95
CA ILE A 159 11.21 -38.97 -16.71
C ILE A 159 11.13 -37.43 -16.78
N PRO A 160 12.16 -36.68 -17.22
CA PRO A 160 12.10 -35.22 -17.24
C PRO A 160 11.03 -34.65 -18.19
N ALA A 161 10.76 -35.32 -19.32
CA ALA A 161 9.78 -34.88 -20.30
C ALA A 161 8.33 -34.92 -19.77
N ILE A 162 8.05 -35.84 -18.82
CA ILE A 162 6.74 -36.01 -18.20
C ILE A 162 6.38 -34.82 -17.28
N TYR A 163 7.37 -34.18 -16.66
CA TYR A 163 7.15 -33.07 -15.72
C TYR A 163 7.07 -31.68 -16.36
N LEU A 164 7.33 -31.54 -17.67
CA LEU A 164 7.37 -30.24 -18.35
C LEU A 164 5.98 -29.58 -18.47
N ASN A 165 4.92 -30.34 -18.82
CA ASN A 165 3.56 -29.81 -18.92
C ASN A 165 3.02 -29.32 -17.56
N GLN A 166 3.38 -30.02 -16.48
CA GLN A 166 3.02 -29.63 -15.12
C GLN A 166 3.61 -28.25 -14.74
N GLN A 167 4.79 -27.89 -15.26
CA GLN A 167 5.40 -26.58 -15.00
C GLN A 167 4.59 -25.45 -15.64
N ASN A 168 4.16 -25.61 -16.89
CA ASN A 168 3.37 -24.59 -17.60
C ASN A 168 2.01 -24.35 -16.92
N ASN A 169 1.32 -25.43 -16.53
CA ASN A 169 0.06 -25.33 -15.78
C ASN A 169 0.28 -24.66 -14.41
N THR A 170 1.33 -25.05 -13.69
CA THR A 170 1.67 -24.46 -12.39
C THR A 170 1.94 -22.96 -12.50
N GLN A 171 2.73 -22.53 -13.49
CA GLN A 171 2.99 -21.11 -13.76
C GLN A 171 1.70 -20.34 -14.10
N LYS A 172 0.80 -20.95 -14.88
CA LYS A 172 -0.50 -20.34 -15.21
C LYS A 172 -1.39 -20.19 -13.99
N ILE A 173 -1.47 -21.19 -13.12
CA ILE A 173 -2.21 -21.12 -11.85
C ILE A 173 -1.61 -20.04 -10.94
N GLU A 174 -0.28 -19.97 -10.81
CA GLU A 174 0.41 -18.95 -10.02
C GLU A 174 0.10 -17.54 -10.53
N TRP A 175 0.14 -17.33 -11.85
CA TRP A 175 -0.21 -16.06 -12.47
C TRP A 175 -1.70 -15.69 -12.27
N LEU A 176 -2.63 -16.62 -12.49
CA LEU A 176 -4.07 -16.41 -12.23
C LEU A 176 -4.33 -16.08 -10.76
N THR A 177 -3.64 -16.76 -9.84
CA THR A 177 -3.73 -16.50 -8.39
C THR A 177 -3.24 -15.09 -8.06
N TYR A 178 -2.12 -14.67 -8.66
CA TYR A 178 -1.60 -13.31 -8.50
C TYR A 178 -2.58 -12.26 -9.03
N GLN A 179 -3.14 -12.45 -10.23
CA GLN A 179 -4.12 -11.53 -10.81
C GLN A 179 -5.39 -11.44 -9.98
N HIS A 180 -5.92 -12.58 -9.51
CA HIS A 180 -7.06 -12.63 -8.59
C HIS A 180 -6.80 -11.81 -7.33
N GLY A 181 -5.65 -12.03 -6.67
CA GLY A 181 -5.26 -11.26 -5.49
C GLY A 181 -5.10 -9.75 -5.76
N ASN A 182 -4.58 -9.37 -6.92
CA ASN A 182 -4.45 -7.97 -7.32
C ASN A 182 -5.82 -7.32 -7.52
N LEU A 183 -6.75 -7.98 -8.22
CA LEU A 183 -8.12 -7.47 -8.41
C LEU A 183 -8.90 -7.34 -7.11
N GLN A 184 -8.84 -8.34 -6.23
CA GLN A 184 -9.48 -8.24 -4.90
C GLN A 184 -8.96 -7.03 -4.12
N LYS A 185 -7.64 -6.79 -4.18
CA LYS A 185 -7.04 -5.62 -3.55
C LYS A 185 -7.49 -4.31 -4.20
N GLN A 186 -7.64 -4.27 -5.52
CA GLN A 186 -8.19 -3.11 -6.23
C GLN A 186 -9.62 -2.80 -5.76
N GLY A 187 -10.52 -3.79 -5.72
CA GLY A 187 -11.90 -3.59 -5.23
C GLY A 187 -11.95 -3.07 -3.79
N TYR A 188 -11.11 -3.61 -2.90
CA TYR A 188 -10.97 -3.08 -1.54
C TYR A 188 -10.54 -1.61 -1.51
N LEU A 189 -9.54 -1.23 -2.33
CA LEU A 189 -9.04 0.15 -2.39
C LEU A 189 -10.07 1.11 -2.99
N GLU A 190 -10.85 0.67 -3.98
CA GLU A 190 -11.96 1.44 -4.57
C GLU A 190 -13.04 1.73 -3.54
N GLN A 191 -13.49 0.71 -2.80
CA GLN A 191 -14.47 0.87 -1.73
C GLN A 191 -13.98 1.82 -0.63
N LYS A 192 -12.70 1.68 -0.23
CA LYS A 192 -12.09 2.55 0.78
C LYS A 192 -12.00 4.00 0.28
N SER A 193 -11.60 4.21 -0.97
CA SER A 193 -11.53 5.53 -1.61
C SER A 193 -12.91 6.19 -1.66
N LYS A 194 -13.94 5.45 -2.05
CA LYS A 194 -15.34 5.91 -2.08
C LYS A 194 -15.85 6.32 -0.70
N THR A 195 -15.58 5.50 0.32
CA THR A 195 -15.95 5.83 1.72
C THR A 195 -15.30 7.13 2.18
N LEU A 196 -14.05 7.36 1.78
CA LEU A 196 -13.30 8.56 2.14
C LEU A 196 -13.77 9.81 1.38
N GLU A 197 -14.12 9.67 0.10
CA GLU A 197 -14.79 10.71 -0.69
C GLU A 197 -16.12 11.13 -0.05
N GLU A 198 -16.93 10.16 0.40
CA GLU A 198 -18.18 10.43 1.13
C GLU A 198 -17.93 11.17 2.45
N ALA A 199 -16.89 10.81 3.20
CA ALA A 199 -16.51 11.50 4.43
C ALA A 199 -16.03 12.94 4.18
N ILE A 200 -15.26 13.18 3.12
CA ILE A 200 -14.84 14.53 2.69
C ILE A 200 -16.07 15.36 2.32
N ALA A 201 -16.98 14.82 1.51
CA ALA A 201 -18.21 15.50 1.13
C ALA A 201 -19.09 15.84 2.34
N TYR A 202 -19.18 14.93 3.31
CA TYR A 202 -19.85 15.17 4.59
C TYR A 202 -19.21 16.34 5.36
N ASN A 203 -17.89 16.39 5.47
CA ASN A 203 -17.18 17.46 6.15
C ASN A 203 -17.35 18.82 5.44
N GLN A 204 -17.29 18.85 4.11
CA GLN A 204 -17.55 20.05 3.33
C GLN A 204 -18.99 20.57 3.53
N ALA A 205 -19.97 19.67 3.54
CA ALA A 205 -21.37 20.01 3.80
C ALA A 205 -21.58 20.57 5.21
N ASN A 206 -20.88 20.02 6.22
CA ASN A 206 -20.85 20.60 7.56
C ASN A 206 -20.26 22.01 7.57
N LYS A 207 -19.08 22.22 6.96
CA LYS A 207 -18.47 23.57 6.87
C LYS A 207 -19.42 24.58 6.21
N ALA A 208 -20.10 24.19 5.13
CA ALA A 208 -21.09 25.04 4.47
C ALA A 208 -22.26 25.41 5.41
N LYS A 209 -22.79 24.43 6.16
CA LYS A 209 -23.82 24.69 7.18
C LYS A 209 -23.31 25.59 8.29
N ILE A 210 -22.12 25.33 8.85
CA ILE A 210 -21.50 26.16 9.90
C ILE A 210 -21.39 27.61 9.42
N LYS A 211 -20.91 27.84 8.20
CA LYS A 211 -20.84 29.19 7.61
C LYS A 211 -22.19 29.91 7.62
N THR A 212 -23.29 29.21 7.29
CA THR A 212 -24.65 29.78 7.36
C THR A 212 -25.17 30.01 8.77
N LEU A 213 -24.68 29.26 9.76
CA LEU A 213 -25.03 29.45 11.17
C LEU A 213 -24.25 30.62 11.76
N LEU A 214 -22.95 30.73 11.49
CA LEU A 214 -22.10 31.83 11.93
C LEU A 214 -22.62 33.19 11.44
N SER A 215 -23.14 33.27 10.21
CA SER A 215 -23.74 34.51 9.68
C SER A 215 -25.07 34.91 10.34
N LYS A 216 -25.66 34.06 11.18
CA LYS A 216 -26.92 34.29 11.89
C LYS A 216 -26.73 34.43 13.41
N THR A 217 -25.51 34.24 13.90
CA THR A 217 -25.21 34.17 15.33
C THR A 217 -24.78 35.54 15.83
N ASP A 218 -25.73 36.42 16.14
CA ASP A 218 -25.41 37.79 16.60
C ASP A 218 -25.32 37.92 18.14
N ASN A 219 -25.89 36.99 18.93
CA ASN A 219 -26.05 37.15 20.39
C ASN A 219 -25.58 35.97 21.29
N ASP A 220 -25.06 34.87 20.73
CA ASP A 220 -24.58 33.71 21.52
C ASP A 220 -23.09 33.42 21.23
N GLN A 221 -22.23 34.01 22.06
CA GLN A 221 -20.78 33.84 21.98
C GLN A 221 -20.34 32.39 22.17
N THR A 222 -21.04 31.62 23.01
CA THR A 222 -20.66 30.22 23.30
C THR A 222 -20.91 29.34 22.09
N THR A 223 -22.08 29.48 21.46
CA THR A 223 -22.40 28.75 20.22
C THR A 223 -21.49 29.18 19.09
N PHE A 224 -21.17 30.48 18.99
CA PHE A 224 -20.22 30.99 17.99
C PHE A 224 -18.85 30.32 18.13
N ASP A 225 -18.29 30.26 19.34
CA ASP A 225 -16.98 29.67 19.60
C ASP A 225 -16.97 28.15 19.35
N GLN A 226 -18.04 27.44 19.72
CA GLN A 226 -18.19 26.00 19.43
C GLN A 226 -18.23 25.72 17.92
N LEU A 227 -19.00 26.50 17.15
CA LEU A 227 -19.09 26.36 15.70
C LEU A 227 -17.74 26.65 15.04
N LYS A 228 -17.04 27.70 15.48
CA LYS A 228 -15.71 28.05 14.97
C LYS A 228 -14.66 26.98 15.29
N ALA A 229 -14.69 26.44 16.51
CA ALA A 229 -13.80 25.35 16.91
C ALA A 229 -14.06 24.08 16.09
N TYR A 230 -15.33 23.76 15.81
CA TYR A 230 -15.67 22.63 14.96
C TYR A 230 -15.25 22.87 13.50
N ASP A 231 -15.39 24.09 12.98
CA ASP A 231 -14.94 24.43 11.62
C ASP A 231 -13.44 24.20 11.43
N LEU A 232 -12.63 24.64 12.40
CA LEU A 232 -11.18 24.42 12.41
C LEU A 232 -10.82 22.94 12.54
N PHE A 233 -11.56 22.20 13.37
CA PHE A 233 -11.39 20.76 13.49
C PHE A 233 -11.68 20.05 12.16
N LEU A 234 -12.72 20.45 11.44
CA LEU A 234 -13.05 19.89 10.13
C LEU A 234 -11.93 20.13 9.09
N ASP A 235 -11.20 21.25 9.16
CA ASP A 235 -10.03 21.46 8.28
C ASP A 235 -8.95 20.41 8.52
N SER A 236 -8.67 20.10 9.79
CA SER A 236 -7.68 19.06 10.14
C SER A 236 -8.10 17.66 9.65
N GLN A 237 -9.41 17.36 9.67
CA GLN A 237 -9.95 16.12 9.11
C GLN A 237 -9.87 16.11 7.58
N LEU A 238 -10.21 17.21 6.92
CA LEU A 238 -10.15 17.32 5.47
C LEU A 238 -8.72 17.10 4.96
N VAL A 239 -7.71 17.72 5.58
CA VAL A 239 -6.30 17.49 5.24
C VAL A 239 -5.94 16.01 5.39
N THR A 240 -6.35 15.40 6.51
CA THR A 240 -6.06 13.98 6.80
C THR A 240 -6.70 13.04 5.77
N PHE A 241 -7.99 13.23 5.49
CA PHE A 241 -8.74 12.40 4.54
C PHE A 241 -8.28 12.62 3.10
N SER A 242 -7.98 13.86 2.70
CA SER A 242 -7.46 14.14 1.36
C SER A 242 -6.11 13.47 1.12
N ARG A 243 -5.18 13.52 2.09
CA ARG A 243 -3.89 12.81 2.00
C ARG A 243 -4.09 11.30 1.86
N GLN A 244 -4.93 10.71 2.71
CA GLN A 244 -5.24 9.27 2.64
C GLN A 244 -5.87 8.89 1.29
N LEU A 245 -6.74 9.73 0.73
CA LEU A 245 -7.38 9.48 -0.56
C LEU A 245 -6.36 9.53 -1.69
N GLU A 246 -5.43 10.47 -1.65
CA GLU A 246 -4.36 10.58 -2.63
C GLU A 246 -3.43 9.35 -2.61
N GLU A 247 -3.03 8.88 -1.42
CA GLU A 247 -2.24 7.65 -1.26
C GLU A 247 -2.95 6.43 -1.82
N LEU A 248 -4.25 6.27 -1.52
CA LEU A 248 -5.05 5.16 -2.05
C LEU A 248 -5.17 5.21 -3.57
N ARG A 249 -5.34 6.40 -4.15
CA ARG A 249 -5.39 6.58 -5.61
C ARG A 249 -4.06 6.25 -6.28
N LYS A 250 -2.93 6.61 -5.66
CA LYS A 250 -1.59 6.22 -6.14
C LYS A 250 -1.42 4.70 -6.11
N GLU A 251 -1.80 4.04 -5.01
CA GLU A 251 -1.74 2.57 -4.91
C GLU A 251 -2.61 1.90 -5.97
N LEU A 252 -3.85 2.35 -6.10
CA LEU A 252 -4.81 1.83 -7.06
C LEU A 252 -4.33 2.02 -8.50
N THR A 253 -3.74 3.17 -8.83
CA THR A 253 -3.14 3.43 -10.15
C THR A 253 -1.99 2.47 -10.44
N ALA A 254 -1.05 2.31 -9.49
CA ALA A 254 0.06 1.38 -9.64
C ALA A 254 -0.43 -0.05 -9.86
N ARG A 255 -1.43 -0.50 -9.11
CA ARG A 255 -2.02 -1.83 -9.24
C ARG A 255 -2.74 -2.05 -10.56
N ARG A 256 -3.49 -1.05 -11.05
CA ARG A 256 -4.13 -1.09 -12.38
C ARG A 256 -3.10 -1.18 -13.51
N LEU A 257 -1.93 -0.58 -13.31
CA LEU A 257 -0.79 -0.65 -14.24
C LEU A 257 0.10 -1.90 -14.03
N ASN A 258 -0.27 -2.82 -13.12
CA ASN A 258 0.55 -3.97 -12.71
C ASN A 258 1.98 -3.58 -12.28
N GLN A 259 2.15 -2.36 -11.77
CA GLN A 259 3.42 -1.88 -11.25
C GLN A 259 3.60 -2.30 -9.79
N PRO A 260 4.83 -2.61 -9.36
CA PRO A 260 5.11 -2.90 -7.97
C PRO A 260 4.78 -1.67 -7.11
N TRP A 261 3.83 -1.84 -6.18
CA TRP A 261 3.53 -0.83 -5.18
C TRP A 261 4.36 -1.07 -3.92
N ILE A 262 5.28 -0.15 -3.65
CA ILE A 262 6.00 -0.13 -2.38
C ILE A 262 5.11 0.60 -1.40
N ASN A 263 4.55 -0.15 -0.45
CA ASN A 263 3.77 0.43 0.64
C ASN A 263 4.70 1.30 1.50
N GLN A 264 4.70 2.61 1.24
CA GLN A 264 5.40 3.56 2.09
C GLN A 264 4.67 3.57 3.42
N LYS A 265 5.29 3.01 4.46
CA LYS A 265 4.75 3.11 5.82
C LYS A 265 4.51 4.59 6.12
N LYS A 266 3.35 4.90 6.70
CA LYS A 266 3.03 6.26 7.16
C LYS A 266 4.20 6.75 8.02
N LYS A 267 4.82 7.82 7.56
CA LYS A 267 5.87 8.53 8.29
C LYS A 267 5.22 9.20 9.49
N ILE A 268 5.72 8.90 10.68
CA ILE A 268 5.27 9.52 11.92
C ILE A 268 6.18 10.73 12.11
N THR A 269 5.58 11.90 12.30
CA THR A 269 6.30 13.18 12.47
C THR A 269 5.97 13.79 13.84
N PHE A 270 6.65 14.86 14.24
CA PHE A 270 6.30 15.56 15.49
C PHE A 270 4.87 16.10 15.48
N ASP A 271 4.33 16.42 14.30
CA ASP A 271 2.93 16.83 14.13
C ASP A 271 1.92 15.72 14.48
N ASP A 272 2.32 14.44 14.42
CA ASP A 272 1.49 13.31 14.85
C ASP A 272 1.59 13.07 16.37
N VAL A 273 2.55 13.71 17.07
CA VAL A 273 2.73 13.61 18.52
C VAL A 273 2.03 14.77 19.22
N TYR A 274 0.90 14.49 19.86
CA TYR A 274 0.18 15.49 20.65
C TYR A 274 0.83 15.75 22.01
N GLY A 275 0.99 17.02 22.38
CA GLY A 275 1.60 17.44 23.64
C GLY A 275 3.10 17.20 23.67
N MET A 276 3.64 16.93 24.87
CA MET A 276 5.07 16.67 25.10
C MET A 276 5.99 17.83 24.65
N GLU A 277 5.54 19.08 24.75
CA GLU A 277 6.29 20.23 24.23
C GLU A 277 7.63 20.42 24.94
N GLN A 278 7.70 20.11 26.24
CA GLN A 278 8.95 20.16 27.00
C GLN A 278 9.93 19.07 26.57
N GLU A 279 9.44 17.84 26.37
CA GLU A 279 10.25 16.71 25.96
C GLU A 279 10.71 16.84 24.50
N LYS A 280 9.89 17.43 23.63
CA LYS A 280 10.27 17.80 22.26
C LYS A 280 11.38 18.85 22.26
N GLU A 281 11.30 19.86 23.13
CA GLU A 281 12.35 20.87 23.29
C GLU A 281 13.66 20.25 23.81
N GLU A 282 13.60 19.32 24.77
CA GLU A 282 14.79 18.61 25.26
C GLU A 282 15.50 17.79 24.15
N LEU A 283 14.73 17.32 23.15
CA LEU A 283 15.21 16.63 21.97
C LEU A 283 15.68 17.58 20.84
N ALA A 284 15.38 18.88 20.91
CA ALA A 284 15.72 19.85 19.86
C ALA A 284 17.24 19.96 19.62
N ASP A 285 18.04 19.87 20.68
CA ASP A 285 19.51 19.85 20.60
C ASP A 285 20.00 18.66 19.75
N LEU A 286 19.41 17.49 19.98
CA LEU A 286 19.75 16.26 19.28
C LEU A 286 19.35 16.36 17.80
N ILE A 287 18.20 16.95 17.51
CA ILE A 287 17.73 17.20 16.14
C ILE A 287 18.72 18.12 15.41
N THR A 288 19.13 19.20 16.06
CA THR A 288 20.08 20.17 15.52
C THR A 288 21.42 19.50 15.22
N TYR A 289 21.94 18.71 16.17
CA TYR A 289 23.18 17.95 15.99
C TYR A 289 23.10 16.98 14.80
N LEU A 290 22.01 16.21 14.68
CA LEU A 290 21.84 15.22 13.61
C LEU A 290 21.64 15.88 12.23
N LYS A 291 21.03 17.07 12.17
CA LYS A 291 20.82 17.83 10.92
C LYS A 291 22.03 18.66 10.46
N ALA A 292 23.01 18.91 11.33
CA ALA A 292 24.15 19.78 11.00
C ALA A 292 25.15 19.11 10.02
N ASP A 293 25.03 19.34 8.72
CA ASP A 293 25.91 18.69 7.72
C ASP A 293 27.37 19.21 7.76
N GLN A 294 27.57 20.51 8.05
CA GLN A 294 28.88 21.14 8.26
C GLN A 294 28.82 22.15 9.41
N PRO A 295 29.15 21.75 10.65
CA PRO A 295 29.12 22.66 11.77
C PRO A 295 30.32 23.63 11.71
N ASN A 296 30.04 24.93 11.50
CA ASN A 296 31.03 26.01 11.49
C ASN A 296 31.50 26.40 12.91
N LEU A 297 31.63 25.43 13.81
CA LEU A 297 32.01 25.61 15.21
C LEU A 297 33.32 24.87 15.47
N VAL A 298 34.29 25.58 16.05
CA VAL A 298 35.54 24.98 16.51
C VAL A 298 35.20 23.93 17.56
N ASN A 299 35.78 22.72 17.42
CA ASN A 299 35.57 21.58 18.32
C ASN A 299 34.13 21.06 18.41
N PHE A 300 33.32 21.19 17.34
CA PHE A 300 31.97 20.64 17.33
C PHE A 300 31.92 19.12 17.64
N ASP A 301 32.95 18.36 17.27
CA ASP A 301 33.01 16.92 17.56
C ASP A 301 33.06 16.62 19.07
N GLN A 302 33.46 17.59 19.90
CA GLN A 302 33.48 17.44 21.36
C GLN A 302 32.09 17.54 21.99
N ILE A 303 31.10 18.11 21.29
CA ILE A 303 29.72 18.25 21.79
C ILE A 303 28.80 17.10 21.37
N LYS A 304 29.36 15.98 20.87
CA LYS A 304 28.60 14.79 20.48
C LYS A 304 27.76 14.26 21.65
N PRO A 305 26.41 14.25 21.55
CA PRO A 305 25.58 13.62 22.56
C PRO A 305 25.84 12.11 22.57
N ARG A 306 26.00 11.53 23.76
CA ARG A 306 26.30 10.09 23.92
C ARG A 306 25.06 9.23 23.71
N GLY A 307 23.88 9.77 23.99
CA GLY A 307 22.60 9.08 23.88
C GLY A 307 21.60 9.54 24.92
N TYR A 308 20.31 9.35 24.70
CA TYR A 308 19.26 9.80 25.62
C TYR A 308 18.41 8.59 26.08
N LEU A 309 17.98 8.60 27.35
CA LEU A 309 17.10 7.57 27.92
C LEU A 309 15.75 8.18 28.29
N LEU A 310 14.69 7.66 27.67
CA LEU A 310 13.31 7.99 27.98
C LEU A 310 12.78 7.08 29.09
N TYR A 311 12.09 7.63 30.08
CA TYR A 311 11.48 6.83 31.13
C TYR A 311 10.13 7.36 31.58
N GLY A 312 9.26 6.47 32.04
CA GLY A 312 7.94 6.84 32.57
C GLY A 312 6.93 5.72 32.42
N PRO A 313 5.67 5.93 32.84
CA PRO A 313 4.64 4.89 32.83
C PRO A 313 4.42 4.25 31.44
N PRO A 314 3.92 3.00 31.38
CA PRO A 314 3.62 2.35 30.10
C PRO A 314 2.48 3.06 29.38
N GLY A 315 2.56 3.13 28.05
CA GLY A 315 1.49 3.68 27.22
C GLY A 315 1.44 5.21 27.11
N THR A 316 2.50 5.91 27.53
CA THR A 316 2.62 7.37 27.39
C THR A 316 3.10 7.83 26.01
N GLY A 317 3.70 6.94 25.20
CA GLY A 317 4.11 7.27 23.83
C GLY A 317 5.62 7.34 23.57
N LYS A 318 6.46 6.84 24.48
CA LYS A 318 7.94 6.81 24.35
C LYS A 318 8.42 6.31 22.97
N SER A 319 8.01 5.11 22.57
CA SER A 319 8.40 4.52 21.27
C SER A 319 7.77 5.25 20.07
N PHE A 320 6.63 5.93 20.27
CA PHE A 320 5.97 6.74 19.24
C PHE A 320 6.72 8.06 19.00
N LEU A 321 7.16 8.73 20.07
CA LEU A 321 8.02 9.93 20.00
C LEU A 321 9.36 9.64 19.31
N MET A 322 9.95 8.45 19.52
CA MET A 322 11.19 8.06 18.84
C MET A 322 11.04 7.86 17.35
N LYS A 323 9.92 7.25 16.91
CA LYS A 323 9.60 7.14 15.49
C LYS A 323 9.45 8.52 14.86
N ALA A 324 8.80 9.44 15.58
CA ALA A 324 8.65 10.83 15.18
C ALA A 324 10.01 11.55 15.05
N LEU A 325 10.88 11.40 16.05
CA LEU A 325 12.23 12.00 16.07
C LEU A 325 13.10 11.54 14.89
N CYS A 326 13.01 10.26 14.51
CA CYS A 326 13.78 9.72 13.40
C CYS A 326 13.36 10.32 12.06
N GLU A 327 12.04 10.51 11.87
CA GLU A 327 11.54 11.18 10.68
C GLU A 327 11.95 12.65 10.65
N GLU A 328 11.84 13.37 11.77
CA GLU A 328 12.26 14.77 11.85
C GLU A 328 13.74 14.96 11.50
N THR A 329 14.60 14.05 11.94
CA THR A 329 16.05 14.11 11.69
C THR A 329 16.45 13.51 10.35
N GLY A 330 15.58 12.74 9.71
CA GLY A 330 15.91 11.90 8.55
C GLY A 330 17.01 10.88 8.84
N ALA A 331 17.21 10.51 10.11
CA ALA A 331 18.21 9.53 10.52
C ALA A 331 17.71 8.10 10.23
N TYR A 332 18.65 7.21 9.90
CA TYR A 332 18.35 5.79 9.77
C TYR A 332 17.96 5.21 11.14
N TYR A 333 16.80 4.56 11.22
CA TYR A 333 16.22 4.10 12.49
C TYR A 333 16.34 2.59 12.65
N LEU A 334 17.02 2.17 13.73
CA LEU A 334 17.20 0.78 14.13
C LEU A 334 16.50 0.51 15.46
N GLU A 335 15.32 -0.09 15.42
CA GLU A 335 14.57 -0.53 16.61
C GLU A 335 15.03 -1.93 17.03
N ILE A 336 15.44 -2.08 18.29
CA ILE A 336 15.99 -3.32 18.85
C ILE A 336 15.19 -3.72 20.08
N ASP A 337 14.71 -4.96 20.05
CA ASP A 337 14.18 -5.64 21.22
C ASP A 337 15.36 -6.23 22.04
N PRO A 338 15.47 -5.96 23.35
CA PRO A 338 16.52 -6.50 24.22
C PRO A 338 16.66 -8.03 24.15
N SER A 339 15.58 -8.76 23.86
CA SER A 339 15.60 -10.22 23.69
C SER A 339 16.47 -10.69 22.52
N ARG A 340 16.81 -9.83 21.54
CA ARG A 340 17.78 -10.18 20.48
C ARG A 340 19.14 -10.57 21.04
N PHE A 341 19.49 -10.04 22.21
CA PHE A 341 20.77 -10.33 22.86
C PHE A 341 20.72 -11.57 23.76
N ASP A 342 19.53 -12.11 24.04
CA ASP A 342 19.35 -13.31 24.85
C ASP A 342 19.61 -14.57 24.00
N LYS A 343 20.87 -15.02 24.01
CA LYS A 343 21.36 -16.16 23.22
C LYS A 343 21.90 -17.26 24.11
N THR A 344 21.68 -18.51 23.71
CA THR A 344 22.06 -19.71 24.47
C THR A 344 23.58 -19.91 24.52
N TYR A 345 24.32 -19.41 23.52
CA TYR A 345 25.77 -19.53 23.46
C TYR A 345 26.48 -18.23 23.86
N VAL A 346 27.56 -18.39 24.64
CA VAL A 346 28.40 -17.28 25.10
C VAL A 346 29.05 -16.58 23.90
N GLY A 347 28.80 -15.28 23.75
CA GLY A 347 29.42 -14.45 22.70
C GLY A 347 28.50 -14.10 21.52
N GLU A 348 27.45 -14.87 21.26
CA GLU A 348 26.51 -14.60 20.16
C GLU A 348 25.78 -13.26 20.33
N GLY A 349 25.42 -12.89 21.57
CA GLY A 349 24.80 -11.59 21.85
C GLY A 349 25.72 -10.40 21.55
N ASN A 350 27.03 -10.56 21.73
CA ASN A 350 28.01 -9.52 21.38
C ASN A 350 28.20 -9.43 19.86
N GLU A 351 28.19 -10.57 19.16
CA GLU A 351 28.24 -10.60 17.71
C GLU A 351 27.02 -9.89 17.10
N GLU A 352 25.83 -10.11 17.67
CA GLU A 352 24.62 -9.41 17.24
C GLU A 352 24.71 -7.89 17.48
N LEU A 353 25.23 -7.46 18.64
CA LEU A 353 25.48 -6.05 18.92
C LEU A 353 26.45 -5.41 17.91
N GLU A 354 27.53 -6.13 17.54
CA GLU A 354 28.46 -5.65 16.52
C GLU A 354 27.83 -5.59 15.12
N LYS A 355 26.95 -6.54 14.77
CA LYS A 355 26.19 -6.50 13.49
C LYS A 355 25.30 -5.26 13.43
N ILE A 356 24.53 -5.02 14.49
CA ILE A 356 23.68 -3.84 14.62
C ILE A 356 24.50 -2.55 14.50
N TRP A 357 25.65 -2.49 15.15
CA TRP A 357 26.51 -1.30 15.10
C TRP A 357 27.09 -1.06 13.70
N ARG A 358 27.53 -2.11 13.01
CA ARG A 358 28.01 -2.01 11.61
C ARG A 358 26.90 -1.60 10.65
N GLU A 359 25.67 -2.06 10.88
CA GLU A 359 24.51 -1.64 10.10
C GLU A 359 24.27 -0.13 10.28
N ALA A 360 24.36 0.36 11.52
CA ALA A 360 24.28 1.79 11.82
C ALA A 360 25.43 2.60 11.18
N GLU A 361 26.64 2.06 11.14
CA GLU A 361 27.82 2.68 10.51
C GLU A 361 27.73 2.75 8.98
N SER A 362 26.88 1.94 8.35
CA SER A 362 26.67 1.99 6.89
C SER A 362 25.87 3.21 6.43
N HIS A 363 25.35 4.01 7.37
CA HIS A 363 24.60 5.24 7.13
C HIS A 363 25.29 6.45 7.78
N ASP A 364 25.07 7.64 7.21
CA ASP A 364 25.72 8.88 7.70
C ASP A 364 25.21 9.33 9.08
N LYS A 365 23.90 9.14 9.31
CA LYS A 365 23.21 9.44 10.57
C LYS A 365 22.28 8.30 10.93
N SER A 366 22.44 7.78 12.14
CA SER A 366 21.71 6.61 12.62
C SER A 366 21.27 6.79 14.07
N ILE A 367 20.03 6.43 14.35
CA ILE A 367 19.48 6.30 15.70
C ILE A 367 19.27 4.82 15.98
N ILE A 368 20.01 4.31 16.96
CA ILE A 368 19.83 2.97 17.52
C ILE A 368 18.88 3.11 18.71
N PHE A 369 17.69 2.51 18.65
CA PHE A 369 16.69 2.58 19.70
C PHE A 369 16.48 1.22 20.38
N ILE A 370 16.75 1.15 21.68
CA ILE A 370 16.49 -0.02 22.53
C ILE A 370 15.22 0.26 23.35
N ASP A 371 14.11 -0.36 22.98
CA ASP A 371 12.88 -0.28 23.77
C ASP A 371 12.97 -1.25 24.97
N GLU A 372 12.32 -0.93 26.08
CA GLU A 372 12.39 -1.70 27.33
C GLU A 372 13.82 -2.08 27.77
N ILE A 373 14.76 -1.13 27.77
CA ILE A 373 16.17 -1.39 28.13
C ILE A 373 16.35 -2.03 29.53
N SER A 374 15.35 -1.91 30.41
CA SER A 374 15.28 -2.64 31.68
C SER A 374 15.23 -4.16 31.54
N GLY A 375 14.96 -4.69 30.35
CA GLY A 375 15.08 -6.11 30.01
C GLY A 375 16.53 -6.59 29.91
N LEU A 376 17.51 -5.69 29.83
CA LEU A 376 18.93 -6.04 29.95
C LEU A 376 19.31 -6.30 31.42
N ALA A 377 20.38 -7.06 31.64
CA ALA A 377 20.84 -7.34 33.00
C ALA A 377 21.22 -6.06 33.75
N ASN A 378 20.93 -6.06 35.05
CA ASN A 378 21.41 -5.05 35.98
C ASN A 378 22.54 -5.66 36.81
N ARG A 379 23.71 -5.02 36.85
CA ARG A 379 24.87 -5.57 37.58
C ARG A 379 24.73 -5.45 39.09
N GLU A 380 23.83 -4.61 39.57
CA GLU A 380 23.54 -4.43 41.00
C GLU A 380 22.60 -5.51 41.55
N THR A 381 21.81 -6.15 40.68
CA THR A 381 21.05 -7.32 41.07
C THR A 381 22.01 -8.52 41.06
N LYS A 382 21.93 -9.39 42.07
CA LYS A 382 22.69 -10.66 42.12
C LYS A 382 22.15 -11.64 41.06
N SER A 383 22.29 -11.27 39.80
CA SER A 383 21.90 -12.04 38.63
C SER A 383 23.09 -12.90 38.21
N ASP A 384 22.90 -14.22 38.17
CA ASP A 384 23.92 -15.18 37.69
C ASP A 384 24.15 -15.11 36.18
N ASN A 385 23.43 -14.26 35.45
CA ASN A 385 23.51 -14.14 34.00
C ASN A 385 24.73 -13.32 33.54
N LYS A 386 25.92 -13.92 33.61
CA LYS A 386 27.18 -13.33 33.14
C LYS A 386 27.17 -12.92 31.66
N VAL A 387 26.37 -13.58 30.82
CA VAL A 387 26.25 -13.26 29.39
C VAL A 387 25.57 -11.89 29.21
N ALA A 388 24.45 -11.66 29.90
CA ALA A 388 23.73 -10.40 29.84
C ALA A 388 24.55 -9.22 30.41
N ILE A 389 25.36 -9.45 31.45
CA ILE A 389 26.30 -8.44 31.99
C ILE A 389 27.35 -8.03 30.95
N ASN A 390 27.84 -8.98 30.14
CA ASN A 390 28.83 -8.67 29.10
C ASN A 390 28.25 -7.77 28.00
N ILE A 391 26.98 -7.94 27.64
CA ILE A 391 26.31 -7.07 26.66
C ILE A 391 26.22 -5.63 27.18
N VAL A 392 25.87 -5.45 28.46
CA VAL A 392 25.85 -4.13 29.11
C VAL A 392 27.24 -3.47 29.09
N ASN A 393 28.29 -4.23 29.40
CA ASN A 393 29.66 -3.72 29.34
C ASN A 393 30.05 -3.30 27.92
N ASN A 394 29.66 -4.05 26.89
CA ASN A 394 29.92 -3.68 25.50
C ASN A 394 29.13 -2.44 25.06
N LEU A 395 27.88 -2.29 25.49
CA LEU A 395 27.10 -1.06 25.25
C LEU A 395 27.77 0.16 25.89
N LEU A 396 28.29 0.03 27.12
CA LEU A 396 29.06 1.10 27.78
C LEU A 396 30.31 1.49 26.98
N LEU A 397 31.06 0.50 26.47
CA LEU A 397 32.24 0.75 25.64
C LEU A 397 31.90 1.50 24.34
N LYS A 398 30.75 1.19 23.72
CA LYS A 398 30.27 1.88 22.51
C LYS A 398 29.83 3.32 22.81
N LEU A 399 29.16 3.55 23.95
CA LEU A 399 28.76 4.88 24.43
C LEU A 399 29.96 5.78 24.76
N ASP A 400 31.03 5.19 25.29
CA ASP A 400 32.25 5.92 25.66
C ASP A 400 33.13 6.28 24.44
N GLY A 401 32.80 5.77 23.25
CA GLY A 401 33.43 6.22 22.01
C GLY A 401 34.88 5.76 21.82
N PHE A 402 35.30 4.66 22.46
CA PHE A 402 36.66 4.11 22.33
C PHE A 402 37.04 3.68 20.89
N LYS A 403 36.08 3.73 19.95
CA LYS A 403 36.30 3.78 18.50
C LYS A 403 35.43 4.90 17.92
N SER A 404 35.97 6.11 17.79
CA SER A 404 35.26 7.21 17.13
C SER A 404 35.01 6.85 15.66
N SER A 405 33.79 6.44 15.35
CA SER A 405 33.28 6.49 13.98
C SER A 405 33.04 7.96 13.63
N GLU A 406 33.45 8.35 12.42
CA GLU A 406 33.12 9.67 11.83
C GLU A 406 31.60 9.84 11.63
N LYS A 407 30.84 8.74 11.70
CA LYS A 407 29.39 8.71 11.52
C LYS A 407 28.63 9.17 12.77
N LYS A 408 27.47 9.80 12.56
CA LYS A 408 26.59 10.28 13.64
C LYS A 408 25.67 9.16 14.11
N ILE A 409 26.19 8.32 15.00
CA ILE A 409 25.43 7.23 15.63
C ILE A 409 25.04 7.64 17.05
N ILE A 410 23.74 7.64 17.33
CA ILE A 410 23.18 8.00 18.63
C ILE A 410 22.40 6.81 19.20
N LEU A 411 22.71 6.44 20.44
CA LEU A 411 21.95 5.44 21.17
C LEU A 411 20.79 6.09 21.93
N MET A 412 19.58 5.70 21.61
CA MET A 412 18.35 6.07 22.31
C MET A 412 17.82 4.84 23.04
N ALA A 413 17.23 5.03 24.21
CA ALA A 413 16.63 3.93 24.97
C ALA A 413 15.33 4.37 25.62
N ALA A 414 14.43 3.42 25.88
CA ALA A 414 13.21 3.65 26.64
C ALA A 414 13.02 2.58 27.73
N THR A 415 12.41 2.95 28.85
CA THR A 415 12.02 2.00 29.91
C THR A 415 10.76 2.45 30.65
N ASN A 416 9.97 1.50 31.15
CA ASN A 416 8.93 1.78 32.13
C ASN A 416 9.45 1.79 33.58
N HIS A 417 10.64 1.21 33.82
CA HIS A 417 11.17 0.94 35.15
C HIS A 417 12.62 1.44 35.26
N LEU A 418 12.79 2.76 35.44
CA LEU A 418 14.12 3.38 35.56
C LEU A 418 14.99 2.77 36.66
N ASN A 419 14.38 2.31 37.75
CA ASN A 419 15.06 1.65 38.87
C ASN A 419 15.66 0.28 38.48
N GLN A 420 15.16 -0.39 37.44
CA GLN A 420 15.67 -1.67 36.99
C GLN A 420 16.88 -1.54 36.05
N VAL A 421 17.12 -0.36 35.48
CA VAL A 421 18.26 -0.11 34.59
C VAL A 421 19.57 0.02 35.39
N ASP A 422 20.64 -0.60 34.88
CA ASP A 422 22.00 -0.53 35.43
C ASP A 422 22.46 0.92 35.67
N ALA A 423 23.06 1.18 36.83
CA ALA A 423 23.48 2.53 37.23
C ALA A 423 24.54 3.14 36.31
N ALA A 424 25.49 2.35 35.78
CA ALA A 424 26.48 2.93 34.88
C ALA A 424 25.87 3.23 33.51
N LEU A 425 24.94 2.41 33.01
CA LEU A 425 24.22 2.74 31.78
C LEU A 425 23.47 4.07 31.95
N LYS A 426 22.72 4.23 33.06
CA LYS A 426 22.02 5.49 33.37
C LYS A 426 22.95 6.69 33.36
N ASN A 427 24.12 6.58 33.99
CA ASN A 427 25.10 7.67 34.08
C ASN A 427 25.86 7.95 32.77
N ARG A 428 25.80 7.05 31.78
CA ARG A 428 26.44 7.27 30.46
C ARG A 428 25.53 7.95 29.44
N PHE A 429 24.21 7.91 29.63
CA PHE A 429 23.29 8.71 28.83
C PHE A 429 23.48 10.21 29.16
N SER A 430 23.46 11.05 28.12
CA SER A 430 23.62 12.50 28.24
C SER A 430 22.40 13.19 28.86
N LYS A 431 21.19 12.68 28.58
CA LYS A 431 19.94 13.18 29.15
C LYS A 431 19.03 12.01 29.56
N LEU A 432 18.31 12.19 30.66
CA LEU A 432 17.23 11.32 31.11
C LEU A 432 15.92 12.11 30.98
N ILE A 433 15.08 11.75 30.01
CA ILE A 433 13.83 12.47 29.73
C ILE A 433 12.67 11.71 30.36
N LYS A 434 11.97 12.35 31.29
CA LYS A 434 10.78 11.80 31.92
C LYS A 434 9.56 12.05 31.03
N ILE A 435 8.80 11.02 30.70
CA ILE A 435 7.53 11.13 29.98
C ILE A 435 6.42 10.67 30.93
N ASP A 436 5.72 11.64 31.51
CA ASP A 436 4.63 11.41 32.45
C ASP A 436 3.30 11.08 31.75
N LEU A 437 2.27 10.78 32.56
CA LEU A 437 0.91 10.68 32.06
C LEU A 437 0.44 12.03 31.52
N ILE A 438 -0.49 11.98 30.56
CA ILE A 438 -1.13 13.18 30.00
C ILE A 438 -1.80 14.00 31.11
N GLN A 439 -1.65 15.33 31.04
CA GLN A 439 -2.26 16.23 32.03
C GLN A 439 -3.77 16.37 31.79
N ASP A 440 -4.51 16.64 32.86
CA ASP A 440 -5.97 16.73 32.84
C ASP A 440 -6.50 17.79 31.85
N GLU A 441 -5.75 18.88 31.67
CA GLU A 441 -6.04 19.97 30.73
C GLU A 441 -5.76 19.60 29.27
N GLU A 442 -4.87 18.63 29.04
CA GLU A 442 -4.45 18.20 27.71
C GLU A 442 -5.37 17.12 27.11
N ILE A 443 -6.16 16.43 27.94
CA ILE A 443 -7.00 15.30 27.53
C ILE A 443 -7.94 15.69 26.38
N GLU A 444 -8.65 16.82 26.49
CA GLU A 444 -9.60 17.23 25.44
C GLU A 444 -8.91 17.42 24.09
N GLY A 445 -7.77 18.10 24.08
CA GLY A 445 -7.00 18.33 22.86
C GLY A 445 -6.40 17.05 22.30
N PHE A 446 -5.98 16.10 23.15
CA PHE A 446 -5.54 14.77 22.71
C PHE A 446 -6.67 13.98 22.05
N LEU A 447 -7.87 14.00 22.64
CA LEU A 447 -9.05 13.36 22.06
C LEU A 447 -9.39 13.97 20.69
N LYS A 448 -9.39 15.30 20.58
CA LYS A 448 -9.57 16.01 19.30
C LYS A 448 -8.48 15.62 18.30
N HIS A 449 -7.22 15.55 18.73
CA HIS A 449 -6.10 15.17 17.87
C HIS A 449 -6.26 13.75 17.30
N GLN A 450 -6.60 12.77 18.14
CA GLN A 450 -6.80 11.38 17.71
C GLN A 450 -8.02 11.23 16.78
N LEU A 451 -9.10 11.97 17.04
CA LEU A 451 -10.32 11.93 16.25
C LEU A 451 -10.20 12.56 14.85
N ARG A 452 -9.05 13.17 14.50
CA ARG A 452 -8.77 13.63 13.13
C ARG A 452 -8.85 12.51 12.09
N ASN A 453 -8.58 11.26 12.52
CA ASN A 453 -8.60 10.08 11.66
C ASN A 453 -9.99 9.42 11.51
N TYR A 454 -11.02 9.90 12.21
CA TYR A 454 -12.33 9.24 12.30
C TYR A 454 -13.46 10.20 11.90
N GLN A 455 -14.46 9.70 11.19
CA GLN A 455 -15.64 10.52 10.88
C GLN A 455 -16.54 10.65 12.12
N ILE A 456 -16.74 11.89 12.60
CA ILE A 456 -17.52 12.18 13.81
C ILE A 456 -18.61 13.23 13.56
N SER A 457 -19.67 13.20 14.38
CA SER A 457 -20.71 14.24 14.34
C SER A 457 -20.29 15.53 15.07
N TYR A 458 -20.95 16.66 14.73
CA TYR A 458 -20.84 17.93 15.47
C TYR A 458 -21.10 17.74 16.98
N HIS A 459 -22.12 16.96 17.34
CA HIS A 459 -22.48 16.70 18.73
C HIS A 459 -21.39 15.92 19.46
N THR A 460 -20.75 14.98 18.77
CA THR A 460 -19.60 14.23 19.31
C THR A 460 -18.43 15.15 19.60
N PHE A 461 -18.12 16.07 18.68
CA PHE A 461 -17.06 17.07 18.88
C PHE A 461 -17.31 17.93 20.13
N ASN A 462 -18.53 18.46 20.29
CA ASN A 462 -18.89 19.25 21.47
C ASN A 462 -18.92 18.42 22.76
N HIS A 463 -19.19 17.12 22.68
CA HIS A 463 -19.21 16.21 23.83
C HIS A 463 -17.81 15.87 24.36
N LEU A 464 -16.74 16.15 23.60
CA LEU A 464 -15.37 15.81 24.00
C LEU A 464 -14.93 16.49 25.29
N SER A 465 -15.39 17.70 25.58
CA SER A 465 -15.11 18.38 26.86
C SER A 465 -15.72 17.63 28.05
N THR A 466 -16.92 17.05 27.88
CA THR A 466 -17.57 16.22 28.89
C THR A 466 -16.81 14.91 29.08
N ILE A 467 -16.38 14.27 27.99
CA ILE A 467 -15.56 13.05 28.05
C ILE A 467 -14.23 13.34 28.74
N ALA A 468 -13.56 14.44 28.40
CA ALA A 468 -12.32 14.86 29.03
C ALA A 468 -12.53 15.05 30.54
N THR A 469 -13.56 15.78 30.95
CA THR A 469 -13.90 15.99 32.37
C THR A 469 -14.13 14.67 33.12
N LYS A 470 -14.82 13.70 32.52
CA LYS A 470 -15.03 12.37 33.12
C LYS A 470 -13.73 11.55 33.22
N CYS A 471 -12.72 11.87 32.42
CA CYS A 471 -11.43 11.22 32.40
C CYS A 471 -10.40 11.84 33.35
N GLN A 472 -10.64 13.07 33.83
CA GLN A 472 -9.72 13.79 34.72
C GLN A 472 -9.50 13.03 36.03
N LYS A 473 -8.27 13.11 36.56
CA LYS A 473 -7.85 12.48 37.83
C LYS A 473 -8.02 10.95 37.87
N LYS A 474 -8.21 10.29 36.73
CA LYS A 474 -8.28 8.82 36.62
C LYS A 474 -6.95 8.15 36.29
N GLY A 475 -5.91 8.94 36.00
CA GLY A 475 -4.58 8.42 35.67
C GLY A 475 -4.54 7.67 34.34
N TYR A 476 -5.34 8.10 33.35
CA TYR A 476 -5.33 7.47 32.02
C TYR A 476 -4.04 7.79 31.27
N SER A 477 -3.46 6.77 30.64
CA SER A 477 -2.37 6.94 29.67
C SER A 477 -2.91 7.30 28.28
N ASN A 478 -2.04 7.80 27.39
CA ASN A 478 -2.37 8.05 25.98
C ASN A 478 -2.96 6.78 25.33
N ARG A 479 -2.39 5.61 25.65
CA ARG A 479 -2.90 4.31 25.19
C ARG A 479 -4.31 4.01 25.69
N ASP A 480 -4.66 4.36 26.93
CA ASP A 480 -6.00 4.13 27.46
C ASP A 480 -7.04 5.03 26.79
N LEU A 481 -6.69 6.30 26.55
CA LEU A 481 -7.52 7.26 25.81
C LEU A 481 -7.71 6.84 24.34
N SER A 482 -6.64 6.37 23.66
CA SER A 482 -6.74 5.81 22.31
C SER A 482 -7.66 4.58 22.27
N LYS A 483 -7.57 3.69 23.27
CA LYS A 483 -8.48 2.53 23.38
C LYS A 483 -9.94 2.94 23.54
N ILE A 484 -10.24 4.02 24.27
CA ILE A 484 -11.61 4.55 24.37
C ILE A 484 -12.13 4.93 22.99
N ILE A 485 -11.33 5.64 22.19
CA ILE A 485 -11.69 6.05 20.83
C ILE A 485 -11.87 4.84 19.91
N ASP A 486 -10.93 3.90 19.91
CA ASP A 486 -10.98 2.70 19.07
C ASP A 486 -12.22 1.85 19.38
N ASN A 487 -12.49 1.63 20.67
CA ASN A 487 -13.66 0.89 21.11
C ASN A 487 -14.96 1.65 20.77
N ALA A 488 -14.97 2.98 20.88
CA ALA A 488 -16.13 3.78 20.50
C ALA A 488 -16.40 3.67 19.00
N TYR A 489 -15.36 3.70 18.17
CA TYR A 489 -15.52 3.54 16.72
C TYR A 489 -15.98 2.12 16.34
N GLN A 490 -15.55 1.09 17.08
CA GLN A 490 -16.10 -0.26 16.92
C GLN A 490 -17.60 -0.31 17.26
N LYS A 491 -18.05 0.43 18.29
CA LYS A 491 -19.48 0.58 18.61
C LYS A 491 -20.22 1.30 17.48
N THR A 492 -19.68 2.40 16.98
CA THR A 492 -20.21 3.11 15.81
C THR A 492 -20.39 2.18 14.62
N TYR A 493 -19.37 1.39 14.27
CA TYR A 493 -19.46 0.42 13.18
C TYR A 493 -20.55 -0.62 13.42
N LYS A 494 -20.58 -1.21 14.62
CA LYS A 494 -21.63 -2.17 15.03
C LYS A 494 -23.03 -1.57 14.87
N TYR A 495 -23.23 -0.33 15.30
CA TYR A 495 -24.54 0.33 15.24
C TYR A 495 -24.90 0.80 13.84
N LYS A 496 -23.93 1.22 13.03
CA LYS A 496 -24.12 1.52 11.60
C LYS A 496 -24.67 0.33 10.82
N VAL A 497 -24.18 -0.88 11.12
CA VAL A 497 -24.69 -2.13 10.52
C VAL A 497 -26.14 -2.41 10.92
N GLN A 498 -26.52 -2.08 12.16
CA GLN A 498 -27.88 -2.32 12.67
C GLN A 498 -28.86 -1.23 12.25
N ASN A 499 -28.40 0.01 12.15
CA ASN A 499 -29.16 1.19 11.80
C ASN A 499 -28.31 2.08 10.89
N PRO A 500 -28.59 2.11 9.57
CA PRO A 500 -27.86 2.96 8.63
C PRO A 500 -27.87 4.46 8.98
N LEU A 501 -28.83 4.91 9.81
CA LEU A 501 -28.91 6.28 10.31
C LEU A 501 -27.79 6.61 11.33
N HIS A 502 -27.17 5.61 11.95
CA HIS A 502 -26.01 5.74 12.82
C HIS A 502 -24.72 5.75 11.97
N SER A 503 -24.57 6.76 11.12
CA SER A 503 -23.56 6.73 10.05
C SER A 503 -22.15 7.17 10.45
N VAL A 504 -22.02 7.89 11.57
CA VAL A 504 -20.78 8.48 12.12
C VAL A 504 -20.73 8.27 13.63
N MET A 505 -19.57 8.49 14.26
CA MET A 505 -19.46 8.35 15.72
C MET A 505 -20.34 9.37 16.43
N LEU A 506 -21.16 8.90 17.38
CA LEU A 506 -22.10 9.70 18.19
C LEU A 506 -21.64 9.81 19.66
N PRO A 507 -22.13 10.80 20.43
CA PRO A 507 -21.80 10.93 21.86
C PRO A 507 -22.08 9.65 22.68
N SER A 508 -23.15 8.93 22.32
CA SER A 508 -23.53 7.68 22.98
C SER A 508 -22.47 6.58 22.89
N ASP A 509 -21.67 6.58 21.82
CA ASP A 509 -20.65 5.54 21.59
C ASP A 509 -19.48 5.72 22.57
N LEU A 510 -19.05 6.97 22.75
CA LEU A 510 -18.02 7.34 23.72
C LEU A 510 -18.53 7.13 25.16
N ASP A 511 -19.76 7.55 25.46
CA ASP A 511 -20.35 7.35 26.79
C ASP A 511 -20.45 5.86 27.15
N GLU A 512 -20.92 5.00 26.23
CA GLU A 512 -21.07 3.56 26.50
C GLU A 512 -19.72 2.90 26.82
N VAL A 513 -18.67 3.25 26.08
CA VAL A 513 -17.33 2.72 26.30
C VAL A 513 -16.73 3.23 27.60
N LEU A 514 -16.87 4.53 27.86
CA LEU A 514 -16.34 5.14 29.08
C LEU A 514 -17.04 4.61 30.32
N ASP A 515 -18.37 4.48 30.30
CA ASP A 515 -19.15 3.88 31.38
C ASP A 515 -18.63 2.46 31.68
N TYR A 516 -18.45 1.64 30.65
CA TYR A 516 -17.92 0.29 30.80
C TYR A 516 -16.51 0.29 31.43
N GLN A 517 -15.61 1.14 30.94
CA GLN A 517 -14.24 1.26 31.45
C GLN A 517 -14.18 1.77 32.89
N GLN A 518 -15.16 2.58 33.31
CA GLN A 518 -15.29 3.08 34.69
C GLN A 518 -16.12 2.15 35.58
N GLY A 519 -16.53 0.98 35.09
CA GLY A 519 -17.32 0.01 35.85
C GLY A 519 -18.78 0.43 36.09
N ILE A 520 -19.26 1.46 35.40
CA ILE A 520 -20.64 1.95 35.46
C ILE A 520 -21.52 0.99 34.66
N LYS A 521 -22.32 0.18 35.37
CA LYS A 521 -23.22 -0.80 34.74
C LYS A 521 -24.58 -0.18 34.41
N LYS A 522 -24.80 0.14 33.14
CA LYS A 522 -26.12 0.53 32.61
C LYS A 522 -26.85 -0.69 32.04
N THR A 523 -28.18 -0.70 32.15
CA THR A 523 -29.01 -1.74 31.51
C THR A 523 -29.04 -1.55 30.00
N PHE A 524 -29.28 -2.64 29.25
CA PHE A 524 -29.42 -2.56 27.80
C PHE A 524 -30.52 -1.57 27.36
N ALA A 525 -31.61 -1.49 28.11
CA ALA A 525 -32.69 -0.53 27.85
C ALA A 525 -32.22 0.93 27.99
N GLN A 526 -31.42 1.24 29.02
CA GLN A 526 -30.84 2.57 29.22
C GLN A 526 -29.86 2.94 28.10
N ILE A 527 -28.96 2.02 27.72
CA ILE A 527 -27.99 2.22 26.63
C ILE A 527 -28.73 2.46 25.32
N LYS A 528 -29.71 1.61 24.99
CA LYS A 528 -30.52 1.75 23.77
C LYS A 528 -31.30 3.07 23.76
N LYS A 529 -31.89 3.48 24.89
CA LYS A 529 -32.61 4.74 25.01
C LYS A 529 -31.69 5.94 24.76
N HIS A 530 -30.51 5.97 25.38
CA HIS A 530 -29.51 7.03 25.16
C HIS A 530 -29.07 7.11 23.70
N ARG A 531 -28.75 5.96 23.09
CA ARG A 531 -28.34 5.88 21.68
C ARG A 531 -29.42 6.40 20.74
N LEU A 532 -30.67 5.97 20.90
CA LEU A 532 -31.79 6.43 20.06
C LEU A 532 -32.02 7.95 20.17
N ALA A 533 -31.83 8.52 21.36
CA ALA A 533 -31.90 9.97 21.56
C ALA A 533 -30.81 10.70 20.77
N GLN A 534 -29.57 10.23 20.83
CA GLN A 534 -28.45 10.81 20.07
C GLN A 534 -28.62 10.61 18.55
N GLU A 535 -29.14 9.47 18.12
CA GLU A 535 -29.49 9.23 16.71
C GLU A 535 -30.52 10.26 16.22
N THR A 536 -31.53 10.57 17.03
CA THR A 536 -32.58 11.56 16.68
C THR A 536 -31.98 12.95 16.49
N VAL A 537 -31.17 13.40 17.46
CA VAL A 537 -30.48 14.70 17.40
C VAL A 537 -29.58 14.78 16.16
N TYR A 538 -28.83 13.71 15.88
CA TYR A 538 -27.97 13.63 14.70
C TYR A 538 -28.76 13.65 13.38
N GLN A 539 -29.94 13.01 13.31
CA GLN A 539 -30.78 13.06 12.12
C GLN A 539 -31.28 14.48 11.82
N ASP A 540 -31.63 15.25 12.83
CA ASP A 540 -32.01 16.65 12.64
C ASP A 540 -30.84 17.50 12.17
N TRP A 541 -29.62 17.23 12.67
CA TRP A 541 -28.42 17.85 12.14
C TRP A 541 -28.20 17.49 10.65
N LEU A 542 -28.36 16.22 10.30
CA LEU A 542 -28.21 15.70 8.94
C LEU A 542 -29.16 16.33 7.93
N LYS A 543 -30.43 16.53 8.30
CA LYS A 543 -31.42 17.23 7.45
C LYS A 543 -30.90 18.60 7.02
N GLY A 544 -30.24 19.32 7.93
CA GLY A 544 -29.66 20.64 7.67
C GLY A 544 -28.41 20.64 6.80
N ILE A 545 -27.70 19.51 6.63
CA ILE A 545 -26.55 19.42 5.70
C ILE A 545 -26.92 18.83 4.34
N LYS A 546 -28.10 18.19 4.21
CA LYS A 546 -28.50 17.44 3.01
C LYS A 546 -28.48 18.29 1.73
N SER A 547 -28.80 19.58 1.83
CA SER A 547 -28.75 20.52 0.70
C SER A 547 -27.34 20.85 0.21
N PHE A 548 -26.32 20.67 1.07
CA PHE A 548 -24.91 20.95 0.76
C PHE A 548 -24.16 19.70 0.31
N LEU A 549 -24.74 18.51 0.47
CA LEU A 549 -24.13 17.28 -0.05
C LEU A 549 -24.15 17.30 -1.59
N PRO A 550 -23.08 16.78 -2.24
CA PRO A 550 -23.07 16.65 -3.68
C PRO A 550 -24.26 15.81 -4.12
N LYS A 551 -25.02 16.33 -5.10
CA LYS A 551 -26.14 15.59 -5.69
C LYS A 551 -25.61 14.28 -6.26
N LYS A 552 -26.32 13.19 -6.00
CA LYS A 552 -26.02 11.90 -6.63
C LYS A 552 -26.12 12.09 -8.15
N LYS A 553 -25.07 11.71 -8.87
CA LYS A 553 -25.04 11.80 -10.34
C LYS A 553 -26.16 10.94 -10.92
N ASP A 554 -27.07 11.58 -11.65
CA ASP A 554 -28.08 10.92 -12.46
C ASP A 554 -27.43 10.30 -13.70
N LEU A 555 -27.35 8.97 -13.72
CA LEU A 555 -26.73 8.19 -14.78
C LEU A 555 -27.71 7.80 -15.89
N THR A 556 -28.97 8.27 -15.83
CA THR A 556 -29.92 8.02 -16.90
C THR A 556 -29.36 8.54 -18.22
N LYS A 557 -29.35 7.68 -19.23
CA LYS A 557 -28.84 8.02 -20.56
C LYS A 557 -29.86 8.90 -21.27
N VAL A 558 -29.43 10.08 -21.71
CA VAL A 558 -30.27 11.07 -22.37
C VAL A 558 -29.60 11.51 -23.67
N ILE A 559 -30.42 11.59 -24.72
CA ILE A 559 -30.03 12.12 -26.01
C ILE A 559 -30.57 13.55 -26.12
N LYS A 560 -29.68 14.54 -26.31
CA LYS A 560 -30.07 15.92 -26.60
C LYS A 560 -29.38 16.42 -27.86
N GLN A 561 -30.08 17.27 -28.59
CA GLN A 561 -29.57 17.96 -29.76
C GLN A 561 -29.62 19.45 -29.50
N TYR A 562 -28.51 20.11 -29.79
CA TYR A 562 -28.36 21.54 -29.63
C TYR A 562 -28.00 22.15 -30.98
N ARG A 563 -28.56 23.32 -31.26
CA ARG A 563 -28.31 24.07 -32.48
C ARG A 563 -27.55 25.34 -32.09
N PHE A 564 -26.36 25.51 -32.63
CA PHE A 564 -25.56 26.72 -32.45
C PHE A 564 -25.33 27.41 -33.78
N HIS A 565 -25.44 28.73 -33.79
CA HIS A 565 -24.94 29.53 -34.91
C HIS A 565 -23.41 29.52 -34.87
N THR A 566 -22.78 29.13 -35.98
CA THR A 566 -21.35 29.33 -36.16
C THR A 566 -21.09 30.81 -36.38
N LEU A 567 -19.95 31.31 -35.91
CA LEU A 567 -19.50 32.66 -36.26
C LEU A 567 -19.16 32.67 -37.76
N THR A 568 -20.10 33.08 -38.61
CA THR A 568 -19.94 33.13 -40.07
C THR A 568 -20.25 34.49 -40.65
N TRP A 569 -19.39 34.87 -41.60
CA TRP A 569 -19.46 35.94 -42.63
C TRP A 569 -19.84 37.36 -42.18
N PRO A 570 -19.03 38.39 -42.53
CA PRO A 570 -19.48 39.77 -42.51
C PRO A 570 -20.69 39.95 -43.44
N GLY A 571 -21.87 40.25 -42.88
CA GLY A 571 -23.10 40.51 -43.64
C GLY A 571 -24.33 39.69 -43.24
N HIS A 572 -24.23 38.79 -42.27
CA HIS A 572 -25.40 38.15 -41.61
C HIS A 572 -25.57 38.67 -40.18
N ASP A 573 -26.81 38.64 -39.68
CA ASP A 573 -27.16 39.12 -38.34
C ASP A 573 -26.26 38.49 -37.27
N GLU A 574 -25.79 39.32 -36.33
CA GLU A 574 -24.98 38.92 -35.18
C GLU A 574 -25.68 37.74 -34.47
N PRO A 575 -25.02 36.59 -34.25
CA PRO A 575 -25.69 35.44 -33.66
C PRO A 575 -26.20 35.82 -32.27
N SER A 576 -27.52 35.76 -32.09
CA SER A 576 -28.25 36.13 -30.87
C SER A 576 -27.79 35.40 -29.60
N ASP A 577 -27.01 34.36 -29.78
CA ASP A 577 -26.64 33.36 -28.78
C ASP A 577 -25.24 33.66 -28.18
N VAL A 578 -24.56 34.72 -28.65
CA VAL A 578 -23.24 35.15 -28.18
C VAL A 578 -23.40 36.41 -27.33
N LEU A 579 -23.24 36.28 -26.01
CA LEU A 579 -23.37 37.40 -25.07
C LEU A 579 -22.33 38.51 -25.33
N ALA A 580 -22.77 39.77 -25.31
CA ALA A 580 -21.99 40.96 -25.63
C ALA A 580 -20.74 41.22 -24.74
N PHE A 581 -20.52 40.48 -23.65
CA PHE A 581 -19.39 40.71 -22.73
C PHE A 581 -18.08 40.02 -23.15
N VAL A 582 -18.06 39.25 -24.24
CA VAL A 582 -16.83 38.67 -24.81
C VAL A 582 -15.99 39.73 -25.59
N LYS A 583 -16.31 41.04 -25.45
CA LYS A 583 -15.66 42.19 -26.11
C LYS A 583 -14.30 42.63 -25.53
N LYS A 584 -13.43 41.71 -25.07
CA LYS A 584 -12.03 42.06 -24.76
C LYS A 584 -11.00 41.36 -25.65
N PRO A 585 -11.14 40.08 -26.02
CA PRO A 585 -10.35 39.49 -27.10
C PRO A 585 -10.89 39.79 -28.51
N PHE A 586 -12.18 40.14 -28.67
CA PHE A 586 -12.80 40.34 -29.99
C PHE A 586 -12.57 41.72 -30.64
N ASN A 587 -11.96 42.67 -29.93
CA ASN A 587 -11.74 44.03 -30.45
C ASN A 587 -10.58 44.10 -31.47
N LYS A 588 -9.88 42.98 -31.64
CA LYS A 588 -8.71 42.79 -32.53
C LYS A 588 -8.98 41.71 -33.60
N TRP A 589 -10.25 41.35 -33.78
CA TRP A 589 -10.67 40.44 -34.85
C TRP A 589 -10.69 41.16 -36.18
N ARG A 590 -10.09 40.55 -37.21
CA ARG A 590 -10.31 40.97 -38.60
C ARG A 590 -11.73 40.60 -39.00
N THR A 591 -12.55 41.61 -39.29
CA THR A 591 -13.86 41.44 -39.93
C THR A 591 -13.76 41.41 -41.45
N ASP A 592 -12.58 41.60 -42.03
CA ASP A 592 -12.34 41.69 -43.49
C ASP A 592 -11.69 40.43 -44.09
N ALA A 593 -11.35 39.44 -43.26
CA ALA A 593 -10.71 38.21 -43.73
C ALA A 593 -11.74 37.22 -44.28
N TYR A 594 -11.62 36.85 -45.55
CA TYR A 594 -12.35 35.78 -46.26
C TYR A 594 -12.04 34.37 -45.72
N GLN A 595 -11.92 34.18 -44.41
CA GLN A 595 -11.58 32.90 -43.81
C GLN A 595 -12.58 32.45 -42.77
N TYR A 596 -12.97 31.20 -42.93
CA TYR A 596 -13.91 30.43 -42.16
C TYR A 596 -13.48 30.24 -40.69
N ALA A 597 -13.63 31.27 -39.85
CA ALA A 597 -13.15 31.26 -38.46
C ALA A 597 -13.63 30.06 -37.63
N PHE A 598 -14.78 29.46 -37.98
CA PHE A 598 -15.29 28.25 -37.34
C PHE A 598 -15.21 26.97 -38.19
N SER A 599 -14.90 27.03 -39.49
CA SER A 599 -14.67 25.80 -40.25
C SER A 599 -13.23 25.27 -40.09
N SER A 600 -12.33 26.08 -39.53
CA SER A 600 -11.00 25.67 -39.09
C SER A 600 -11.00 25.07 -37.68
N ALA A 601 -12.08 25.23 -36.90
CA ALA A 601 -12.19 24.61 -35.60
C ALA A 601 -12.22 23.09 -35.78
N THR A 602 -11.17 22.42 -35.31
CA THR A 602 -11.04 20.97 -35.36
C THR A 602 -12.01 20.34 -34.36
N PHE A 603 -13.23 20.10 -34.80
CA PHE A 603 -14.25 19.34 -34.07
C PHE A 603 -14.14 17.82 -34.27
N SER A 604 -13.02 17.34 -34.81
CA SER A 604 -12.81 15.94 -35.14
C SER A 604 -12.90 15.05 -33.90
N LYS A 605 -13.76 14.02 -33.97
CA LYS A 605 -13.82 12.87 -33.06
C LYS A 605 -12.42 12.28 -32.90
N GLY A 606 -11.68 12.70 -31.87
CA GLY A 606 -10.30 12.24 -31.62
C GLY A 606 -9.40 13.25 -30.91
N LEU A 607 -9.60 14.56 -31.11
CA LEU A 607 -8.72 15.60 -30.54
C LEU A 607 -9.17 16.17 -29.18
N VAL A 608 -10.43 15.96 -28.78
CA VAL A 608 -10.98 16.50 -27.51
C VAL A 608 -10.69 15.55 -26.34
N VAL A 609 -9.44 15.08 -26.20
CA VAL A 609 -9.10 14.04 -25.19
C VAL A 609 -9.46 14.48 -23.76
N ASP A 610 -9.41 15.79 -23.52
CA ASP A 610 -9.35 16.47 -22.23
C ASP A 610 -10.70 17.06 -21.76
N SER A 611 -11.81 16.36 -21.99
CA SER A 611 -13.15 16.81 -21.59
C SER A 611 -14.03 15.68 -21.05
N PRO A 612 -14.73 15.87 -19.91
CA PRO A 612 -15.75 14.93 -19.42
C PRO A 612 -16.83 14.60 -20.45
N LEU A 613 -17.15 15.54 -21.36
CA LEU A 613 -18.14 15.38 -22.40
C LEU A 613 -17.65 14.62 -23.64
N ASN A 614 -16.33 14.53 -23.87
CA ASN A 614 -15.72 14.05 -25.13
C ASN A 614 -16.33 12.76 -25.67
N ARG A 615 -16.70 11.83 -24.79
CA ARG A 615 -17.19 10.50 -25.19
C ARG A 615 -18.68 10.47 -25.56
N TYR A 616 -19.40 11.52 -25.19
CA TYR A 616 -20.85 11.65 -25.32
C TYR A 616 -21.24 12.68 -26.36
N ILE A 617 -20.30 13.45 -26.90
CA ILE A 617 -20.60 14.55 -27.82
C ILE A 617 -20.23 14.22 -29.26
N GLY A 618 -21.02 14.74 -30.19
CA GLY A 618 -20.78 14.68 -31.62
C GLY A 618 -21.12 16.00 -32.29
N PHE A 619 -20.37 16.36 -33.32
CA PHE A 619 -20.63 17.55 -34.13
C PHE A 619 -21.02 17.10 -35.53
N MET A 620 -22.10 17.67 -36.08
CA MET A 620 -22.43 17.51 -37.50
C MET A 620 -22.66 18.88 -38.13
N ARG A 621 -22.09 19.07 -39.32
CA ARG A 621 -22.33 20.27 -40.12
C ARG A 621 -23.73 20.15 -40.75
N CYS A 622 -24.52 21.22 -40.69
CA CYS A 622 -25.81 21.27 -41.36
C CYS A 622 -25.59 21.46 -42.87
N GLU A 623 -26.04 20.51 -43.69
CA GLU A 623 -25.94 20.59 -45.16
C GLU A 623 -26.93 21.62 -45.74
N GLU A 624 -28.01 21.90 -45.00
CA GLU A 624 -29.15 22.71 -45.46
C GLU A 624 -29.01 24.22 -45.15
N ALA A 625 -28.07 24.61 -44.29
CA ALA A 625 -27.84 26.02 -43.92
C ALA A 625 -26.36 26.33 -43.67
N THR A 626 -25.78 27.24 -44.46
CA THR A 626 -24.47 27.83 -44.18
C THR A 626 -24.54 28.63 -42.89
N GLY A 627 -23.72 28.30 -41.89
CA GLY A 627 -23.66 29.09 -40.64
C GLY A 627 -24.23 28.42 -39.39
N VAL A 628 -24.66 27.14 -39.45
CA VAL A 628 -25.25 26.42 -38.31
C VAL A 628 -24.52 25.10 -38.05
N MET A 629 -24.30 24.81 -36.77
CA MET A 629 -23.70 23.55 -36.30
C MET A 629 -24.66 22.82 -35.37
N TRP A 630 -24.82 21.51 -35.59
CA TRP A 630 -25.51 20.63 -34.67
C TRP A 630 -24.52 20.00 -33.69
N PHE A 631 -24.82 20.14 -32.41
CA PHE A 631 -24.11 19.51 -31.31
C PHE A 631 -25.02 18.45 -30.70
N TYR A 632 -24.61 17.19 -30.82
CA TYR A 632 -25.32 16.04 -30.30
C TYR A 632 -24.68 15.62 -28.99
N TYR A 633 -25.51 15.34 -28.00
CA TYR A 633 -25.12 14.75 -26.75
C TYR A 633 -25.86 13.41 -26.59
N ASP A 634 -25.13 12.33 -26.40
CA ASP A 634 -25.61 11.00 -26.07
C ASP A 634 -24.85 10.50 -24.83
N GLY A 635 -25.36 10.81 -23.63
CA GLY A 635 -24.65 10.55 -22.39
C GLY A 635 -25.52 10.67 -21.14
N PRO A 636 -24.93 10.57 -19.94
CA PRO A 636 -25.69 10.60 -18.69
C PRO A 636 -26.27 11.99 -18.37
N GLN A 637 -27.45 12.03 -17.74
CA GLN A 637 -28.18 13.26 -17.43
C GLN A 637 -27.40 14.23 -16.53
N TYR A 638 -26.60 13.75 -15.56
CA TYR A 638 -25.90 14.63 -14.61
C TYR A 638 -24.95 15.63 -15.28
N LEU A 639 -24.30 15.27 -16.40
CA LEU A 639 -23.40 16.18 -17.11
C LEU A 639 -24.17 17.37 -17.69
N LEU A 640 -25.48 17.20 -17.94
CA LEU A 640 -26.35 18.26 -18.43
C LEU A 640 -26.94 19.14 -17.31
N ASP A 641 -26.96 18.64 -16.07
CA ASP A 641 -27.51 19.33 -14.90
C ASP A 641 -26.46 20.20 -14.18
N GLU A 642 -25.18 20.00 -14.49
CA GLU A 642 -24.07 20.77 -13.93
C GLU A 642 -23.88 22.09 -14.71
N ASP A 643 -24.06 23.23 -14.03
CA ASP A 643 -23.75 24.57 -14.60
C ASP A 643 -22.22 24.78 -14.61
N LYS A 644 -21.57 24.11 -15.55
CA LYS A 644 -20.13 24.14 -15.79
C LYS A 644 -19.84 24.35 -17.27
N ASP A 645 -18.78 25.08 -17.55
CA ASP A 645 -18.26 25.25 -18.90
C ASP A 645 -17.29 24.09 -19.19
N TYR A 646 -17.77 23.04 -19.85
CA TYR A 646 -16.95 21.88 -20.19
C TYR A 646 -16.14 22.13 -21.44
N TYR A 647 -14.83 21.88 -21.40
CA TYR A 647 -14.00 21.94 -22.60
C TYR A 647 -14.60 21.07 -23.72
N ILE A 648 -14.67 21.56 -24.95
CA ILE A 648 -15.20 20.78 -26.09
C ILE A 648 -14.31 20.82 -27.33
N GLY A 649 -13.20 21.57 -27.27
CA GLY A 649 -12.24 21.66 -28.37
C GLY A 649 -11.54 23.01 -28.39
N PHE A 650 -10.83 23.29 -29.48
CA PHE A 650 -10.16 24.56 -29.69
C PHE A 650 -10.45 25.10 -31.08
N ALA A 651 -10.29 26.41 -31.25
CA ALA A 651 -10.40 27.10 -32.52
C ALA A 651 -9.19 28.02 -32.69
N ASP A 652 -8.53 27.93 -33.85
CA ASP A 652 -7.53 28.90 -34.26
C ASP A 652 -8.23 30.07 -34.93
N LEU A 653 -8.27 31.19 -34.22
CA LEU A 653 -8.98 32.39 -34.63
C LEU A 653 -7.97 33.43 -35.12
N PRO A 654 -8.26 34.19 -36.19
CA PRO A 654 -7.43 35.31 -36.61
C PRO A 654 -7.17 36.28 -35.46
N TYR A 655 -5.92 36.67 -35.26
CA TYR A 655 -5.49 37.54 -34.18
C TYR A 655 -4.52 38.58 -34.70
N ASP A 656 -4.90 39.86 -34.63
CA ASP A 656 -4.02 40.97 -35.01
C ASP A 656 -3.63 41.80 -33.77
N PRO A 657 -2.43 41.62 -33.20
CA PRO A 657 -2.01 42.40 -32.05
C PRO A 657 -1.79 43.89 -32.36
N ASN A 658 -1.55 44.27 -33.61
CA ASN A 658 -1.07 45.61 -34.02
C ASN A 658 -1.98 46.35 -35.03
N ASN A 659 -3.10 45.76 -35.44
CA ASN A 659 -4.04 46.32 -36.42
C ASN A 659 -3.38 46.64 -37.78
N GLN A 660 -2.42 45.81 -38.22
CA GLN A 660 -1.70 45.99 -39.49
C GLN A 660 -2.22 44.98 -40.51
N ILE A 661 -2.61 45.47 -41.69
CA ILE A 661 -3.20 44.69 -42.78
C ILE A 661 -2.14 43.76 -43.39
N GLY A 662 -1.98 42.57 -42.80
CA GLY A 662 -1.08 41.51 -43.25
C GLY A 662 -1.71 40.12 -43.02
N PHE A 663 -1.42 39.17 -43.90
CA PHE A 663 -1.90 37.79 -43.78
C PHE A 663 -1.05 36.99 -42.80
N GLY A 664 -1.66 36.26 -41.84
CA GLY A 664 -1.03 35.05 -41.29
C GLY A 664 -1.06 34.77 -39.78
N SER A 665 -1.47 35.68 -38.89
CA SER A 665 -1.45 35.41 -37.45
C SER A 665 -2.79 34.88 -36.91
N THR A 666 -2.78 33.63 -36.43
CA THR A 666 -3.88 33.02 -35.67
C THR A 666 -3.48 32.85 -34.20
N LYS A 667 -4.47 32.86 -33.31
CA LYS A 667 -4.31 32.49 -31.91
C LYS A 667 -5.29 31.38 -31.58
N THR A 668 -4.81 30.36 -30.88
CA THR A 668 -5.62 29.25 -30.39
C THR A 668 -6.45 29.69 -29.19
N TYR A 669 -7.75 29.40 -29.23
CA TYR A 669 -8.68 29.58 -28.11
C TYR A 669 -9.39 28.27 -27.77
N HIS A 670 -9.81 28.13 -26.52
CA HIS A 670 -10.45 26.93 -26.00
C HIS A 670 -11.97 27.10 -25.93
N LEU A 671 -12.69 26.26 -26.66
CA LEU A 671 -14.16 26.23 -26.70
C LEU A 671 -14.68 25.42 -25.53
N HIS A 672 -15.71 25.94 -24.85
CA HIS A 672 -16.36 25.27 -23.73
C HIS A 672 -17.88 25.31 -23.89
N PHE A 673 -18.55 24.19 -23.66
CA PHE A 673 -20.01 24.10 -23.71
C PHE A 673 -20.58 24.09 -22.29
N ASN A 674 -21.57 24.96 -22.06
CA ASN A 674 -22.37 24.97 -20.85
C ASN A 674 -23.77 24.38 -21.13
N PRO A 675 -24.11 23.21 -20.57
CA PRO A 675 -25.37 22.54 -20.87
C PRO A 675 -26.59 23.15 -20.17
N VAL A 676 -26.39 23.81 -19.02
CA VAL A 676 -27.48 24.48 -18.28
C VAL A 676 -27.84 25.81 -18.95
N LYS A 677 -26.82 26.58 -19.36
CA LYS A 677 -26.99 27.85 -20.06
C LYS A 677 -27.25 27.69 -21.55
N ASN A 678 -27.02 26.50 -22.09
CA ASN A 678 -27.11 26.19 -23.51
C ASN A 678 -26.26 27.15 -24.38
N GLN A 679 -24.97 27.29 -24.03
CA GLN A 679 -24.06 28.26 -24.66
C GLN A 679 -22.68 27.66 -24.91
N ILE A 680 -22.01 28.14 -25.95
CA ILE A 680 -20.59 27.88 -26.20
C ILE A 680 -19.79 29.13 -25.86
N MET A 681 -18.82 28.99 -24.96
CA MET A 681 -17.92 30.03 -24.49
C MET A 681 -16.51 29.83 -25.03
N VAL A 682 -15.78 30.93 -25.22
CA VAL A 682 -14.40 30.94 -25.72
C VAL A 682 -13.48 31.47 -24.63
N TYR A 683 -12.47 30.68 -24.25
CA TYR A 683 -11.50 31.01 -23.21
C TYR A 683 -10.06 30.99 -23.72
N ASP A 684 -9.15 31.69 -23.05
CA ASP A 684 -7.71 31.67 -23.31
C ASP A 684 -6.98 30.49 -22.65
N LYS A 685 -7.66 29.78 -21.73
CA LYS A 685 -7.20 28.59 -21.03
C LYS A 685 -8.30 27.54 -21.00
N LYS A 686 -7.94 26.29 -20.69
CA LYS A 686 -8.90 25.20 -20.48
C LYS A 686 -9.48 25.23 -19.06
N PHE A 687 -10.76 24.93 -18.94
CA PHE A 687 -11.51 24.80 -17.69
C PHE A 687 -12.33 23.50 -17.72
N ASN A 688 -12.57 22.92 -16.53
CA ASN A 688 -13.37 21.69 -16.35
C ASN A 688 -12.96 20.57 -17.32
N THR A 689 -11.65 20.38 -17.49
CA THR A 689 -11.05 19.27 -18.26
C THR A 689 -11.15 17.96 -17.49
N LYS A 690 -10.81 16.83 -18.14
CA LYS A 690 -10.62 15.56 -17.41
C LYS A 690 -9.39 15.66 -16.53
#